data_AF-A0A314Z6P6-F1
#
_entry.id   AF-A0A314Z6P6-F1
#
_cell.length_a   1.000
_cell.length_b   1.000
_cell.length_c   1.000
_cell.angle_alpha   90.00
_cell.angle_beta   90.00
_cell.angle_gamma   90.00
#
_symmetry.space_group_name_H-M   'P 1'
#
loop_
_entity.id
_entity.type
_entity.pdbx_description
1 polymer ?
#
loop_
_entity_poly.entity_id
_entity_poly.type
_entity_poly.pdbx_seq_one_letter_code
_entity_poly.pdbx_strand_id
1 'polypeptide(L)'
;MDDAGSTSSPSDQRASSGADDDRVESGAGAPKSDKDPRKVARKYQLELCKRALEENIIVYLGTGCGKTHIAVLLIYELGHLIRKPEKNKCIFLAPTVALVQQQARVIEDSLDFKVGIYCGSSNQFKNHRDWEKEIEQYEVLVMTPEILLRNLYHCFIKMESIALLIFDECHHAQVQSNHPYAEIMKLFYKTDDTKLPRIFGMTASPVVGKGASSQANLSKSINSLESLLDAKVYTVEDKEELDYFVSSPVITVYDYGPVLRNTSSHYNSYCTKLEQIKRQCIEELSKKKNDYQSLRSAKKLLNRMHDSILFCLESLGLWGALKASHILLNGDHFERNELMEEEGNNGDDTVCVNYLTQADDILATDCLRDAIAADLSCVEILKEPFFSRKLLRLIGILSSFRLQQNMKCIIFVNRIVTASSLSYILQRLKFLASWKCDFLVGVHSRLMSMSRKKMNIILDKFRSGELNLLIATKVGEEGLDIQTCCLVIRFDLPETVASFIQSRGRARMPQSEYAFLVNSGNQKELDLIEKFRKDEDKMNMEIAFRTSSETFIGSEDRIYKVDSSGASISSGYSISLLHQYCSKLPHDEYFNPNPKFFFLDDLGGTVCHIILPSNAPIHQIVSTQQSSMEDAKKDACLKAIEELHKLGALSDYLLPQQSNPNVEELMLDSSDSDSTEDEDSRAELHEMLVPAALKEPWSNWEDHVSLSSYYLKFDPVPEDRIYKSFRVYLSRHPSQ
;
A
#
# COMPACT_ATOMS: atom_id res chain seq x y z
N MET A 1 -45.38 7.50 71.50
CA MET A 1 -46.22 8.09 70.46
C MET A 1 -45.55 9.38 70.06
N ASP A 2 -44.75 9.26 69.00
CA ASP A 2 -44.76 10.09 67.79
C ASP A 2 -44.45 11.60 67.96
N ASP A 3 -43.57 12.23 67.17
CA ASP A 3 -42.83 11.72 66.00
C ASP A 3 -41.48 12.46 65.80
N ALA A 4 -40.59 11.88 64.98
CA ALA A 4 -39.22 12.35 64.72
C ALA A 4 -39.16 13.56 63.76
N GLY A 5 -38.08 14.34 63.67
CA GLY A 5 -36.79 14.31 64.36
C GLY A 5 -35.72 14.99 63.48
N SER A 6 -35.31 16.21 63.82
CA SER A 6 -34.54 17.10 62.93
C SER A 6 -33.13 17.46 63.44
N THR A 7 -32.23 17.61 62.46
CA THR A 7 -30.96 18.37 62.41
C THR A 7 -30.48 19.15 63.65
N SER A 8 -29.19 19.00 63.99
CA SER A 8 -28.36 20.15 64.42
C SER A 8 -26.85 19.92 64.28
N SER A 9 -26.14 21.00 63.95
CA SER A 9 -24.68 21.24 63.99
C SER A 9 -24.17 21.37 65.46
N PRO A 10 -22.86 21.57 65.80
CA PRO A 10 -21.95 22.56 65.21
C PRO A 10 -20.43 22.19 65.16
N SER A 11 -19.59 23.22 64.95
CA SER A 11 -18.15 23.25 64.64
C SER A 11 -17.18 23.29 65.84
N ASP A 12 -15.90 22.88 65.62
CA ASP A 12 -14.63 23.56 66.04
C ASP A 12 -13.39 22.60 65.97
N GLN A 13 -12.11 23.02 65.87
CA GLN A 13 -11.46 24.26 65.36
C GLN A 13 -9.96 24.00 65.01
N ARG A 14 -9.36 24.83 64.12
CA ARG A 14 -7.92 25.22 63.93
C ARG A 14 -6.75 24.24 64.21
N ALA A 15 -5.84 24.13 63.22
CA ALA A 15 -4.42 24.55 63.35
C ALA A 15 -3.71 24.59 61.96
N SER A 16 -2.63 25.38 61.85
CA SER A 16 -1.84 25.57 60.61
C SER A 16 -0.34 25.61 60.92
N SER A 17 0.51 24.87 60.18
CA SER A 17 1.92 25.22 59.86
C SER A 17 2.71 24.01 59.33
N GLY A 18 3.69 24.26 58.46
CA GLY A 18 4.85 23.37 58.28
C GLY A 18 4.92 22.70 56.90
N ALA A 19 5.97 23.04 56.15
CA ALA A 19 6.45 22.22 55.05
C ALA A 19 7.41 21.15 55.60
N ASP A 20 7.52 20.02 54.90
CA ASP A 20 8.81 19.49 54.41
C ASP A 20 8.58 18.28 53.47
N ASP A 21 9.61 17.95 52.71
CA ASP A 21 9.67 16.85 51.73
C ASP A 21 9.29 15.47 52.29
N ASP A 22 8.55 14.66 51.51
CA ASP A 22 9.00 13.30 51.20
C ASP A 22 8.16 12.62 50.06
N ARG A 23 8.89 12.06 49.08
CA ARG A 23 8.63 10.83 48.31
C ARG A 23 7.21 10.59 47.75
N VAL A 24 7.11 10.69 46.42
CA VAL A 24 6.02 10.09 45.64
C VAL A 24 6.17 8.56 45.59
N GLU A 25 5.52 7.84 46.51
CA GLU A 25 5.25 6.41 46.33
C GLU A 25 4.12 6.17 45.32
N SER A 26 4.29 5.12 44.52
CA SER A 26 3.43 4.78 43.40
C SER A 26 1.98 4.51 43.79
N GLY A 27 1.04 5.23 43.17
CA GLY A 27 -0.39 4.96 43.31
C GLY A 27 -0.75 3.55 42.86
N ALA A 28 -1.38 2.78 43.74
CA ALA A 28 -1.82 1.42 43.47
C ALA A 28 -2.79 1.37 42.27
N GLY A 29 -2.57 0.40 41.38
CA GLY A 29 -3.30 0.28 40.12
C GLY A 29 -4.81 0.07 40.30
N ALA A 30 -5.59 0.73 39.44
CA ALA A 30 -7.00 0.41 39.25
C ALA A 30 -7.17 -1.08 38.86
N PRO A 31 -8.24 -1.77 39.29
CA PRO A 31 -8.43 -3.18 39.01
C PRO A 31 -8.54 -3.41 37.50
N LYS A 32 -7.65 -4.25 36.93
CA LYS A 32 -7.76 -4.72 35.54
C LYS A 32 -9.13 -5.37 35.35
N SER A 33 -9.94 -4.81 34.45
CA SER A 33 -11.17 -5.45 33.99
C SER A 33 -10.85 -6.77 33.28
N ASP A 34 -11.59 -7.83 33.60
CA ASP A 34 -11.43 -9.16 33.01
C ASP A 34 -11.78 -9.19 31.52
N LYS A 35 -10.75 -9.02 30.68
CA LYS A 35 -10.78 -9.02 29.20
C LYS A 35 -11.02 -10.43 28.62
N ASP A 36 -12.23 -10.96 28.82
CA ASP A 36 -12.68 -12.18 28.17
C ASP A 36 -13.52 -11.82 26.91
N PRO A 37 -13.00 -12.04 25.68
CA PRO A 37 -13.70 -11.69 24.45
C PRO A 37 -15.00 -12.50 24.25
N ARG A 38 -15.14 -13.68 24.89
CA ARG A 38 -16.30 -14.58 24.71
C ARG A 38 -17.60 -13.98 25.24
N LYS A 39 -17.51 -13.02 26.16
CA LYS A 39 -18.67 -12.29 26.73
C LYS A 39 -19.37 -11.38 25.71
N VAL A 40 -18.69 -11.01 24.63
CA VAL A 40 -19.20 -10.10 23.57
C VAL A 40 -19.44 -10.84 22.25
N ALA A 41 -18.96 -12.09 22.14
CA ALA A 41 -19.04 -12.90 20.95
C ALA A 41 -20.48 -13.31 20.58
N ARG A 42 -20.81 -13.22 19.29
CA ARG A 42 -22.08 -13.73 18.72
C ARG A 42 -22.01 -15.25 18.55
N LYS A 43 -23.15 -15.92 18.50
CA LYS A 43 -23.23 -17.39 18.40
C LYS A 43 -22.52 -17.90 17.14
N TYR A 44 -22.75 -17.29 15.97
CA TYR A 44 -22.02 -17.67 14.74
C TYR A 44 -20.50 -17.44 14.84
N GLN A 45 -20.03 -16.47 15.63
CA GLN A 45 -18.60 -16.20 15.82
C GLN A 45 -17.94 -17.26 16.68
N LEU A 46 -18.62 -17.72 17.74
CA LEU A 46 -18.20 -18.83 18.58
C LEU A 46 -18.16 -20.15 17.80
N GLU A 47 -19.14 -20.39 16.92
CA GLU A 47 -19.16 -21.59 16.09
C GLU A 47 -18.01 -21.62 15.08
N LEU A 48 -17.76 -20.51 14.36
CA LEU A 48 -16.63 -20.42 13.43
C LEU A 48 -15.28 -20.49 14.16
N CYS A 49 -15.17 -19.90 15.36
CA CYS A 49 -13.98 -20.04 16.21
C CYS A 49 -13.76 -21.51 16.63
N LYS A 50 -14.83 -22.24 16.97
CA LYS A 50 -14.72 -23.66 17.31
C LYS A 50 -14.19 -24.49 16.14
N ARG A 51 -14.71 -24.28 14.92
CA ARG A 51 -14.18 -24.93 13.71
C ARG A 51 -12.70 -24.59 13.46
N ALA A 52 -12.29 -23.34 13.73
CA ALA A 52 -10.89 -22.89 13.63
C ALA A 52 -9.92 -23.47 14.67
N LEU A 53 -10.43 -23.97 15.80
CA LEU A 53 -9.62 -24.72 16.77
C LEU A 53 -9.34 -26.14 16.26
N GLU A 54 -10.34 -26.76 15.64
CA GLU A 54 -10.31 -28.14 15.14
C GLU A 54 -9.48 -28.28 13.85
N GLU A 55 -9.67 -27.38 12.87
CA GLU A 55 -8.94 -27.41 11.60
C GLU A 55 -8.55 -26.01 11.08
N ASN A 56 -7.69 -25.98 10.05
CA ASN A 56 -7.33 -24.75 9.34
C ASN A 56 -8.55 -24.24 8.54
N ILE A 57 -8.95 -22.99 8.73
CA ILE A 57 -10.12 -22.42 8.04
C ILE A 57 -9.89 -21.03 7.45
N ILE A 58 -10.69 -20.70 6.45
CA ILE A 58 -10.85 -19.37 5.87
C ILE A 58 -12.28 -18.91 6.16
N VAL A 59 -12.44 -17.85 6.94
CA VAL A 59 -13.75 -17.26 7.24
C VAL A 59 -14.12 -16.23 6.17
N TYR A 60 -15.10 -16.57 5.34
CA TYR A 60 -15.73 -15.68 4.36
C TYR A 60 -17.01 -15.08 4.94
N LEU A 61 -16.95 -13.79 5.28
CA LEU A 61 -18.09 -13.00 5.79
C LEU A 61 -18.02 -11.56 5.29
N GLY A 62 -19.19 -10.92 5.14
CA GLY A 62 -19.31 -9.52 4.75
C GLY A 62 -18.53 -8.54 5.65
N THR A 63 -18.26 -7.35 5.11
CA THR A 63 -17.59 -6.27 5.86
C THR A 63 -18.50 -5.74 6.97
N GLY A 64 -18.07 -5.88 8.22
CA GLY A 64 -18.87 -5.51 9.40
C GLY A 64 -19.40 -6.71 10.21
N CYS A 65 -19.30 -7.93 9.69
CA CYS A 65 -19.68 -9.17 10.40
C CYS A 65 -18.70 -9.57 11.53
N GLY A 66 -17.78 -8.67 11.94
CA GLY A 66 -16.85 -8.90 13.05
C GLY A 66 -15.81 -10.00 12.81
N LYS A 67 -15.24 -10.11 11.59
CA LYS A 67 -14.21 -11.10 11.25
C LYS A 67 -13.00 -11.08 12.21
N THR A 68 -12.44 -9.89 12.48
CA THR A 68 -11.34 -9.71 13.47
C THR A 68 -11.69 -10.28 14.85
N HIS A 69 -12.95 -10.20 15.29
CA HIS A 69 -13.32 -10.71 16.61
C HIS A 69 -13.23 -12.25 16.69
N ILE A 70 -13.42 -12.95 15.56
CA ILE A 70 -13.18 -14.41 15.47
C ILE A 70 -11.68 -14.71 15.62
N ALA A 71 -10.81 -13.90 14.99
CA ALA A 71 -9.36 -14.01 15.19
C ALA A 71 -8.97 -13.73 16.65
N VAL A 72 -9.56 -12.72 17.30
CA VAL A 72 -9.34 -12.41 18.73
C VAL A 72 -9.76 -13.58 19.64
N LEU A 73 -10.91 -14.22 19.38
CA LEU A 73 -11.36 -15.41 20.10
C LEU A 73 -10.38 -16.58 19.91
N LEU A 74 -9.87 -16.78 18.69
CA LEU A 74 -8.92 -17.84 18.37
C LEU A 74 -7.56 -17.63 19.06
N ILE A 75 -7.04 -16.39 19.08
CA ILE A 75 -5.81 -16.02 19.82
C ILE A 75 -6.00 -16.26 21.33
N TYR A 76 -7.18 -15.96 21.87
CA TYR A 76 -7.50 -16.19 23.28
C TYR A 76 -7.51 -17.69 23.64
N GLU A 77 -8.25 -18.52 22.90
CA GLU A 77 -8.34 -19.96 23.16
C GLU A 77 -7.01 -20.71 22.91
N LEU A 78 -6.27 -20.36 21.85
CA LEU A 78 -4.91 -20.87 21.59
C LEU A 78 -3.82 -20.19 22.42
N GLY A 79 -4.18 -19.30 23.35
CA GLY A 79 -3.26 -18.54 24.20
C GLY A 79 -2.31 -19.41 25.03
N HIS A 80 -2.70 -20.65 25.32
CA HIS A 80 -1.89 -21.63 26.05
C HIS A 80 -0.67 -22.15 25.24
N LEU A 81 -0.73 -22.11 23.89
CA LEU A 81 0.39 -22.45 23.01
C LEU A 81 1.36 -21.29 22.78
N ILE A 82 0.85 -20.05 22.92
CA ILE A 82 1.61 -18.80 22.75
C ILE A 82 2.39 -18.47 24.03
N ARG A 83 1.77 -18.70 25.20
CA ARG A 83 2.38 -18.47 26.51
C ARG A 83 3.34 -19.59 26.91
N LYS A 84 3.99 -19.43 28.06
CA LYS A 84 4.79 -20.50 28.67
C LYS A 84 3.87 -21.71 28.97
N PRO A 85 4.30 -22.95 28.71
CA PRO A 85 5.71 -23.34 28.54
C PRO A 85 6.27 -23.24 27.10
N GLU A 86 5.44 -23.31 26.05
CA GLU A 86 5.95 -23.50 24.68
C GLU A 86 6.64 -22.27 24.07
N LYS A 87 6.27 -21.04 24.50
CA LYS A 87 6.82 -19.77 23.98
C LYS A 87 6.63 -19.56 22.45
N ASN A 88 5.75 -20.30 21.77
CA ASN A 88 5.48 -20.06 20.35
C ASN A 88 4.90 -18.65 20.12
N LYS A 89 4.85 -18.20 18.88
CA LYS A 89 4.29 -16.89 18.52
C LYS A 89 2.97 -17.01 17.77
N CYS A 90 2.09 -16.04 17.99
CA CYS A 90 1.03 -15.75 17.05
C CYS A 90 1.50 -14.64 16.11
N ILE A 91 1.34 -14.84 14.81
CA ILE A 91 1.62 -13.80 13.81
C ILE A 91 0.32 -13.48 13.09
N PHE A 92 -0.03 -12.20 13.09
CA PHE A 92 -1.19 -11.67 12.40
C PHE A 92 -0.71 -10.82 11.22
N LEU A 93 -1.09 -11.23 10.01
CA LEU A 93 -0.72 -10.55 8.79
C LEU A 93 -1.88 -9.70 8.26
N ALA A 94 -1.58 -8.48 7.81
CA ALA A 94 -2.52 -7.65 7.08
C ALA A 94 -1.82 -6.94 5.90
N PRO A 95 -2.50 -6.75 4.75
CA PRO A 95 -1.86 -6.30 3.51
C PRO A 95 -1.54 -4.79 3.48
N THR A 96 -2.04 -4.00 4.43
CA THR A 96 -1.78 -2.56 4.49
C THR A 96 -1.29 -2.11 5.86
N VAL A 97 -0.45 -1.07 5.87
CA VAL A 97 0.04 -0.41 7.09
C VAL A 97 -1.11 0.08 7.98
N ALA A 98 -2.21 0.55 7.38
CA ALA A 98 -3.38 1.01 8.11
C ALA A 98 -4.12 -0.15 8.81
N LEU A 99 -4.27 -1.30 8.15
CA LEU A 99 -4.81 -2.51 8.79
C LEU A 99 -3.89 -3.01 9.89
N VAL A 100 -2.56 -3.09 9.68
CA VAL A 100 -1.62 -3.54 10.74
C VAL A 100 -1.81 -2.73 12.03
N GLN A 101 -1.85 -1.40 11.93
CA GLN A 101 -2.09 -0.52 13.08
C GLN A 101 -3.49 -0.69 13.70
N GLN A 102 -4.52 -0.89 12.87
CA GLN A 102 -5.90 -1.10 13.34
C GLN A 102 -6.05 -2.43 14.08
N GLN A 103 -5.59 -3.53 13.48
CA GLN A 103 -5.78 -4.88 14.01
C GLN A 103 -4.95 -5.07 15.28
N ALA A 104 -3.74 -4.48 15.36
CA ALA A 104 -2.96 -4.44 16.60
C ALA A 104 -3.74 -3.81 17.76
N ARG A 105 -4.30 -2.60 17.58
CA ARG A 105 -5.11 -1.93 18.60
C ARG A 105 -6.30 -2.78 19.04
N VAL A 106 -7.02 -3.41 18.09
CA VAL A 106 -8.15 -4.28 18.42
C VAL A 106 -7.73 -5.47 19.28
N ILE A 107 -6.54 -6.06 19.02
CA ILE A 107 -5.99 -7.17 19.81
C ILE A 107 -5.54 -6.67 21.20
N GLU A 108 -4.83 -5.55 21.28
CA GLU A 108 -4.38 -4.91 22.52
C GLU A 108 -5.56 -4.51 23.42
N ASP A 109 -6.62 -3.93 22.87
CA ASP A 109 -7.82 -3.54 23.60
C ASP A 109 -8.58 -4.79 24.09
N SER A 110 -8.71 -5.82 23.25
CA SER A 110 -9.54 -7.00 23.53
C SER A 110 -8.88 -8.06 24.42
N LEU A 111 -7.55 -8.12 24.49
CA LEU A 111 -6.81 -9.18 25.18
C LEU A 111 -5.75 -8.63 26.16
N ASP A 112 -5.14 -9.50 26.96
CA ASP A 112 -3.99 -9.18 27.84
C ASP A 112 -2.70 -9.82 27.31
N PHE A 113 -2.44 -9.69 26.00
CA PHE A 113 -1.19 -10.10 25.35
C PHE A 113 -0.29 -8.91 25.06
N LYS A 114 1.02 -9.13 25.05
CA LYS A 114 1.98 -8.15 24.51
C LYS A 114 1.98 -8.22 22.98
N VAL A 115 1.57 -7.13 22.34
CA VAL A 115 1.46 -7.01 20.88
C VAL A 115 2.60 -6.16 20.33
N GLY A 116 3.33 -6.69 19.34
CA GLY A 116 4.34 -5.95 18.58
C GLY A 116 3.79 -5.55 17.21
N ILE A 117 4.12 -4.35 16.73
CA ILE A 117 3.62 -3.79 15.46
C ILE A 117 4.78 -3.60 14.49
N TYR A 118 4.75 -4.23 13.32
CA TYR A 118 5.85 -4.16 12.33
C TYR A 118 5.31 -3.82 10.95
N CYS A 119 5.52 -2.58 10.49
CA CYS A 119 5.04 -2.12 9.19
C CYS A 119 5.89 -0.98 8.63
N GLY A 120 6.04 -0.91 7.30
CA GLY A 120 6.79 0.14 6.63
C GLY A 120 8.32 0.02 6.76
N SER A 121 9.02 1.15 6.59
CA SER A 121 10.49 1.21 6.62
C SER A 121 11.08 1.33 8.02
N SER A 122 10.34 1.91 8.98
CA SER A 122 10.84 2.25 10.32
C SER A 122 11.25 1.03 11.15
N ASN A 123 10.60 -0.12 10.96
CA ASN A 123 10.77 -1.30 11.83
C ASN A 123 11.61 -2.40 11.14
N GLN A 124 12.48 -2.02 10.20
CA GLN A 124 13.37 -2.95 9.49
C GLN A 124 14.65 -3.23 10.27
N PHE A 125 14.53 -3.99 11.36
CA PHE A 125 15.68 -4.54 12.07
C PHE A 125 16.58 -5.33 11.11
N LYS A 126 17.90 -5.10 11.21
CA LYS A 126 18.89 -5.60 10.23
C LYS A 126 19.63 -6.84 10.71
N ASN A 127 19.56 -7.16 12.01
CA ASN A 127 20.38 -8.18 12.66
C ASN A 127 19.52 -9.14 13.51
N HIS A 128 20.01 -10.38 13.72
CA HIS A 128 19.33 -11.39 14.55
C HIS A 128 19.07 -10.93 15.98
N ARG A 129 20.07 -10.32 16.64
CA ARG A 129 20.00 -9.92 18.06
C ARG A 129 18.84 -8.97 18.37
N ASP A 130 18.43 -8.16 17.39
CA ASP A 130 17.33 -7.20 17.56
C ASP A 130 16.00 -7.94 17.45
N TRP A 131 15.84 -8.81 16.44
CA TRP A 131 14.68 -9.69 16.30
C TRP A 131 14.53 -10.66 17.47
N GLU A 132 15.61 -11.23 18.01
CA GLU A 132 15.57 -12.11 19.19
C GLU A 132 14.98 -11.40 20.42
N LYS A 133 15.37 -10.14 20.67
CA LYS A 133 14.81 -9.32 21.76
C LYS A 133 13.31 -9.03 21.54
N GLU A 134 12.95 -8.61 20.33
CA GLU A 134 11.55 -8.34 19.96
C GLU A 134 10.67 -9.59 20.10
N ILE A 135 11.15 -10.74 19.61
CA ILE A 135 10.47 -12.04 19.70
C ILE A 135 10.38 -12.51 21.16
N GLU A 136 11.35 -12.24 22.04
CA GLU A 136 11.21 -12.55 23.46
C GLU A 136 10.24 -11.58 24.19
N GLN A 137 10.20 -10.31 23.78
CA GLN A 137 9.36 -9.27 24.39
C GLN A 137 7.87 -9.44 24.09
N TYR A 138 7.50 -9.79 22.85
CA TYR A 138 6.10 -9.81 22.39
C TYR A 138 5.57 -11.22 22.16
N GLU A 139 4.27 -11.40 22.35
CA GLU A 139 3.56 -12.69 22.23
C GLU A 139 2.79 -12.79 20.89
N VAL A 140 2.20 -11.68 20.47
CA VAL A 140 1.49 -11.52 19.20
C VAL A 140 2.24 -10.49 18.36
N LEU A 141 2.60 -10.85 17.13
CA LEU A 141 3.29 -9.95 16.20
C LEU A 141 2.35 -9.60 15.04
N VAL A 142 1.96 -8.33 14.91
CA VAL A 142 1.07 -7.85 13.84
C VAL A 142 1.91 -7.14 12.79
N MET A 143 1.92 -7.65 11.55
CA MET A 143 2.85 -7.16 10.54
C MET A 143 2.33 -7.21 9.10
N THR A 144 2.98 -6.47 8.20
CA THR A 144 2.76 -6.65 6.75
C THR A 144 3.50 -7.90 6.27
N PRO A 145 2.99 -8.63 5.27
CA PRO A 145 3.54 -9.93 4.91
C PRO A 145 4.94 -9.87 4.30
N GLU A 146 5.37 -8.74 3.73
CA GLU A 146 6.75 -8.54 3.27
C GLU A 146 7.75 -8.68 4.43
N ILE A 147 7.36 -8.28 5.65
CA ILE A 147 8.22 -8.35 6.84
C ILE A 147 8.32 -9.80 7.32
N LEU A 148 7.21 -10.55 7.41
CA LEU A 148 7.28 -11.97 7.76
C LEU A 148 8.08 -12.76 6.71
N LEU A 149 7.81 -12.52 5.43
CA LEU A 149 8.49 -13.18 4.32
C LEU A 149 10.01 -12.95 4.37
N ARG A 150 10.45 -11.71 4.61
CA ARG A 150 11.87 -11.38 4.84
C ARG A 150 12.43 -12.05 6.09
N ASN A 151 11.67 -12.10 7.19
CA ASN A 151 12.09 -12.75 8.42
C ASN A 151 12.25 -14.27 8.27
N LEU A 152 11.44 -14.91 7.42
CA LEU A 152 11.54 -16.32 7.06
C LEU A 152 12.75 -16.57 6.14
N TYR A 153 12.94 -15.77 5.08
CA TYR A 153 14.10 -15.87 4.17
C TYR A 153 15.44 -15.83 4.95
N HIS A 154 15.59 -14.86 5.86
CA HIS A 154 16.82 -14.73 6.69
C HIS A 154 16.80 -15.57 7.98
N CYS A 155 15.76 -16.39 8.22
CA CYS A 155 15.59 -17.20 9.44
C CYS A 155 15.68 -16.40 10.77
N PHE A 156 15.28 -15.12 10.76
CA PHE A 156 14.99 -14.36 11.98
C PHE A 156 13.80 -14.95 12.74
N ILE A 157 12.80 -15.46 11.99
CA ILE A 157 11.67 -16.24 12.49
C ILE A 157 11.67 -17.55 11.70
N LYS A 158 11.36 -18.67 12.36
CA LYS A 158 11.19 -19.98 11.71
C LYS A 158 9.73 -20.43 11.77
N MET A 159 9.25 -21.17 10.77
CA MET A 159 7.83 -21.54 10.68
C MET A 159 7.37 -22.39 11.88
N GLU A 160 8.23 -23.27 12.40
CA GLU A 160 7.94 -24.16 13.53
C GLU A 160 7.87 -23.42 14.88
N SER A 161 8.25 -22.14 14.92
CA SER A 161 8.12 -21.26 16.09
C SER A 161 6.76 -20.54 16.18
N ILE A 162 5.95 -20.63 15.12
CA ILE A 162 4.64 -20.01 15.02
C ILE A 162 3.59 -21.05 15.42
N ALA A 163 2.72 -20.72 16.38
CA ALA A 163 1.58 -21.58 16.75
C ALA A 163 0.32 -21.24 15.94
N LEU A 164 0.14 -19.97 15.59
CA LEU A 164 -1.05 -19.45 14.91
C LEU A 164 -0.65 -18.37 13.91
N LEU A 165 -0.95 -18.60 12.63
CA LEU A 165 -0.71 -17.66 11.54
C LEU A 165 -2.05 -17.20 10.95
N ILE A 166 -2.34 -15.91 11.15
CA ILE A 166 -3.60 -15.28 10.72
C ILE A 166 -3.37 -14.44 9.48
N PHE A 167 -4.23 -14.59 8.48
CA PHE A 167 -4.22 -13.81 7.24
C PHE A 167 -5.48 -12.94 7.13
N ASP A 168 -5.35 -11.63 7.32
CA ASP A 168 -6.41 -10.66 7.02
C ASP A 168 -6.46 -10.35 5.51
N GLU A 169 -7.66 -10.17 4.98
CA GLU A 169 -7.96 -10.17 3.54
C GLU A 169 -7.16 -11.25 2.76
N CYS A 170 -7.26 -12.49 3.24
CA CYS A 170 -6.45 -13.63 2.78
C CYS A 170 -6.60 -13.96 1.28
N HIS A 171 -7.62 -13.41 0.62
CA HIS A 171 -7.93 -13.67 -0.79
C HIS A 171 -6.78 -13.32 -1.76
N HIS A 172 -5.82 -12.46 -1.35
CA HIS A 172 -4.59 -12.18 -2.12
C HIS A 172 -3.67 -13.42 -2.25
N ALA A 173 -3.82 -14.43 -1.39
CA ALA A 173 -3.08 -15.68 -1.40
C ALA A 173 -3.63 -16.66 -2.46
N GLN A 174 -3.39 -16.40 -3.74
CA GLN A 174 -3.75 -17.30 -4.84
C GLN A 174 -2.52 -18.07 -5.34
N VAL A 175 -2.68 -19.31 -5.81
CA VAL A 175 -1.57 -20.16 -6.30
C VAL A 175 -0.76 -19.47 -7.40
N GLN A 176 -1.43 -18.75 -8.30
CA GLN A 176 -0.80 -18.01 -9.42
C GLN A 176 -0.34 -16.59 -9.03
N SER A 177 -0.44 -16.21 -7.76
CA SER A 177 -0.05 -14.89 -7.25
C SER A 177 1.41 -14.87 -6.80
N ASN A 178 2.07 -13.74 -7.06
CA ASN A 178 3.36 -13.36 -6.48
C ASN A 178 3.17 -12.44 -5.26
N HIS A 179 1.95 -12.39 -4.68
CA HIS A 179 1.70 -11.65 -3.45
C HIS A 179 2.47 -12.31 -2.30
N PRO A 180 3.06 -11.55 -1.35
CA PRO A 180 3.84 -12.11 -0.25
C PRO A 180 3.13 -13.19 0.58
N TYR A 181 1.79 -13.12 0.75
CA TYR A 181 1.01 -14.22 1.36
C TYR A 181 1.21 -15.56 0.63
N ALA A 182 1.21 -15.54 -0.69
CA ALA A 182 1.37 -16.74 -1.50
C ALA A 182 2.81 -17.26 -1.44
N GLU A 183 3.82 -16.38 -1.46
CA GLU A 183 5.22 -16.79 -1.28
C GLU A 183 5.47 -17.41 0.10
N ILE A 184 4.91 -16.84 1.18
CA ILE A 184 5.04 -17.41 2.54
C ILE A 184 4.57 -18.87 2.56
N MET A 185 3.39 -19.16 2.02
CA MET A 185 2.85 -20.52 2.02
C MET A 185 3.64 -21.46 1.08
N LYS A 186 3.87 -21.07 -0.18
CA LYS A 186 4.60 -21.89 -1.17
C LYS A 186 5.99 -22.33 -0.70
N LEU A 187 6.71 -21.43 -0.03
CA LEU A 187 8.15 -21.61 0.23
C LEU A 187 8.43 -22.17 1.64
N PHE A 188 7.59 -21.83 2.62
CA PHE A 188 7.86 -22.09 4.05
C PHE A 188 6.79 -22.91 4.78
N TYR A 189 5.60 -23.13 4.21
CA TYR A 189 4.59 -24.00 4.81
C TYR A 189 4.54 -25.32 4.03
N LYS A 190 5.22 -26.35 4.54
CA LYS A 190 5.27 -27.68 3.91
C LYS A 190 4.48 -28.67 4.75
N THR A 191 3.44 -29.26 4.17
CA THR A 191 2.52 -30.19 4.87
C THR A 191 3.18 -31.43 5.45
N ASP A 192 4.39 -31.76 5.00
CA ASP A 192 5.16 -32.93 5.47
C ASP A 192 6.00 -32.63 6.75
N ASP A 193 6.07 -31.37 7.19
CA ASP A 193 6.83 -30.97 8.38
C ASP A 193 6.08 -31.33 9.68
N THR A 194 6.83 -31.67 10.74
CA THR A 194 6.28 -32.22 11.98
C THR A 194 5.61 -31.21 12.91
N LYS A 195 5.82 -29.90 12.69
CA LYS A 195 5.24 -28.82 13.49
C LYS A 195 4.94 -27.59 12.64
N LEU A 196 3.67 -27.45 12.27
CA LEU A 196 3.15 -26.35 11.47
C LEU A 196 2.23 -25.44 12.30
N PRO A 197 2.13 -24.14 11.99
CA PRO A 197 1.16 -23.24 12.62
C PRO A 197 -0.27 -23.59 12.22
N ARG A 198 -1.23 -23.39 13.13
CA ARG A 198 -2.66 -23.32 12.78
C ARG A 198 -2.86 -22.14 11.82
N ILE A 199 -3.49 -22.39 10.67
CA ILE A 199 -3.81 -21.34 9.70
C ILE A 199 -5.24 -20.82 9.90
N PHE A 200 -5.39 -19.50 9.97
CA PHE A 200 -6.70 -18.84 9.98
C PHE A 200 -6.74 -17.70 8.96
N GLY A 201 -7.43 -17.91 7.84
CA GLY A 201 -7.71 -16.87 6.86
C GLY A 201 -9.02 -16.13 7.16
N MET A 202 -9.11 -14.85 6.81
CA MET A 202 -10.39 -14.14 6.78
C MET A 202 -10.48 -13.18 5.59
N THR A 203 -11.66 -13.09 4.98
CA THR A 203 -11.88 -12.26 3.78
C THR A 203 -13.31 -11.79 3.64
N ALA A 204 -13.52 -10.63 2.98
CA ALA A 204 -14.84 -10.20 2.50
C ALA A 204 -15.27 -10.87 1.17
N SER A 205 -14.34 -11.46 0.42
CA SER A 205 -14.62 -12.25 -0.80
C SER A 205 -13.41 -13.14 -1.12
N PRO A 206 -13.54 -14.46 -1.32
CA PRO A 206 -12.41 -15.34 -1.66
C PRO A 206 -11.91 -15.22 -3.11
N VAL A 207 -12.53 -14.36 -3.94
CA VAL A 207 -12.34 -14.34 -5.41
C VAL A 207 -11.70 -13.02 -5.86
N VAL A 208 -10.65 -13.09 -6.68
CA VAL A 208 -9.84 -11.93 -7.08
C VAL A 208 -9.82 -11.73 -8.60
N GLY A 209 -9.87 -10.46 -9.04
CA GLY A 209 -9.54 -10.06 -10.41
C GLY A 209 -10.70 -9.97 -11.40
N LYS A 210 -10.41 -9.42 -12.58
CA LYS A 210 -11.36 -9.27 -13.69
C LYS A 210 -11.52 -10.61 -14.41
N GLY A 211 -12.77 -11.08 -14.57
CA GLY A 211 -13.07 -12.35 -15.25
C GLY A 211 -13.18 -13.58 -14.35
N ALA A 212 -12.91 -13.46 -13.05
CA ALA A 212 -13.13 -14.52 -12.07
C ALA A 212 -14.61 -14.93 -11.89
N SER A 213 -15.52 -14.11 -12.43
CA SER A 213 -16.96 -14.35 -12.57
C SER A 213 -17.40 -15.53 -13.45
N SER A 214 -16.50 -16.15 -14.23
CA SER A 214 -16.89 -17.33 -14.99
C SER A 214 -17.05 -18.50 -14.02
N GLN A 215 -18.02 -19.39 -14.22
CA GLN A 215 -18.29 -20.50 -13.28
C GLN A 215 -17.03 -21.36 -13.06
N ALA A 216 -16.26 -21.60 -14.13
CA ALA A 216 -15.00 -22.33 -14.06
C ALA A 216 -13.88 -21.55 -13.35
N ASN A 217 -13.88 -20.21 -13.36
CA ASN A 217 -12.85 -19.41 -12.67
C ASN A 217 -13.17 -19.19 -11.19
N LEU A 218 -14.45 -19.25 -10.81
CA LEU A 218 -14.87 -19.00 -9.43
C LEU A 218 -14.51 -20.17 -8.51
N SER A 219 -14.88 -21.40 -8.89
CA SER A 219 -14.46 -22.61 -8.16
C SER A 219 -12.93 -22.71 -8.14
N LYS A 220 -12.26 -22.45 -9.26
CA LYS A 220 -10.79 -22.34 -9.34
C LYS A 220 -10.21 -21.36 -8.34
N SER A 221 -10.80 -20.19 -8.15
CA SER A 221 -10.29 -19.18 -7.20
C SER A 221 -10.45 -19.63 -5.75
N ILE A 222 -11.55 -20.31 -5.43
CA ILE A 222 -11.81 -20.88 -4.09
C ILE A 222 -10.83 -22.04 -3.84
N ASN A 223 -10.76 -23.02 -4.73
CA ASN A 223 -9.88 -24.19 -4.61
C ASN A 223 -8.39 -23.80 -4.61
N SER A 224 -8.00 -22.77 -5.36
CA SER A 224 -6.65 -22.18 -5.32
C SER A 224 -6.34 -21.62 -3.93
N LEU A 225 -7.27 -20.87 -3.34
CA LEU A 225 -7.12 -20.31 -2.00
C LEU A 225 -7.09 -21.40 -0.92
N GLU A 226 -7.98 -22.40 -1.00
CA GLU A 226 -8.01 -23.53 -0.06
C GLU A 226 -6.74 -24.38 -0.13
N SER A 227 -6.31 -24.72 -1.34
CA SER A 227 -5.13 -25.56 -1.59
C SER A 227 -3.81 -24.86 -1.22
N LEU A 228 -3.74 -23.52 -1.29
CA LEU A 228 -2.54 -22.78 -0.95
C LEU A 228 -2.43 -22.44 0.53
N LEU A 229 -3.55 -22.14 1.19
CA LEU A 229 -3.58 -21.87 2.63
C LEU A 229 -3.69 -23.14 3.47
N ASP A 230 -3.83 -24.32 2.85
CA ASP A 230 -4.12 -25.60 3.52
C ASP A 230 -5.31 -25.45 4.48
N ALA A 231 -6.37 -24.81 4.01
CA ALA A 231 -7.46 -24.31 4.85
C ALA A 231 -8.80 -24.34 4.10
N LYS A 232 -9.88 -24.67 4.80
CA LYS A 232 -11.23 -24.77 4.19
C LYS A 232 -12.03 -23.47 4.33
N VAL A 233 -12.70 -23.03 3.26
CA VAL A 233 -13.59 -21.87 3.31
C VAL A 233 -14.89 -22.23 4.03
N TYR A 234 -15.26 -21.41 5.01
CA TYR A 234 -16.52 -21.48 5.74
C TYR A 234 -17.23 -20.11 5.74
N THR A 235 -18.55 -20.17 5.78
CA THR A 235 -19.44 -19.02 5.96
C THR A 235 -20.55 -19.41 6.97
N VAL A 236 -21.42 -18.49 7.34
CA VAL A 236 -22.54 -18.80 8.26
C VAL A 236 -23.64 -19.51 7.49
N GLU A 237 -24.09 -20.65 8.01
CA GLU A 237 -25.17 -21.47 7.44
C GLU A 237 -26.54 -20.79 7.62
N ASP A 238 -26.78 -20.21 8.79
CA ASP A 238 -27.98 -19.42 9.12
C ASP A 238 -27.78 -17.92 8.80
N LYS A 239 -28.31 -17.48 7.65
CA LYS A 239 -28.26 -16.07 7.24
C LYS A 239 -29.17 -15.16 8.08
N GLU A 240 -30.20 -15.69 8.75
CA GLU A 240 -31.15 -14.89 9.52
C GLU A 240 -30.49 -14.30 10.78
N GLU A 241 -29.60 -15.07 11.44
CA GLU A 241 -28.77 -14.54 12.54
C GLU A 241 -27.87 -13.39 12.05
N LEU A 242 -27.32 -13.49 10.82
CA LEU A 242 -26.41 -12.49 10.28
C LEU A 242 -27.13 -11.18 9.91
N ASP A 243 -28.30 -11.27 9.27
CA ASP A 243 -29.11 -10.12 8.84
C ASP A 243 -29.63 -9.29 10.02
N TYR A 244 -29.82 -9.90 11.20
CA TYR A 244 -30.15 -9.18 12.44
C TYR A 244 -29.02 -8.22 12.89
N PHE A 245 -27.76 -8.61 12.70
CA PHE A 245 -26.59 -7.81 13.13
C PHE A 245 -25.99 -6.92 12.04
N VAL A 246 -26.24 -7.22 10.77
CA VAL A 246 -25.70 -6.48 9.62
C VAL A 246 -26.82 -6.25 8.61
N SER A 247 -27.42 -5.07 8.65
CA SER A 247 -28.49 -4.71 7.72
C SER A 247 -27.96 -4.63 6.27
N SER A 248 -28.54 -5.43 5.38
CA SER A 248 -28.31 -5.32 3.94
C SER A 248 -28.90 -4.00 3.40
N PRO A 249 -28.16 -3.24 2.57
CA PRO A 249 -28.63 -1.95 2.06
C PRO A 249 -29.64 -2.13 0.92
N VAL A 250 -30.53 -1.15 0.76
CA VAL A 250 -31.39 -1.05 -0.42
C VAL A 250 -30.52 -0.80 -1.65
N ILE A 251 -30.59 -1.67 -2.66
CA ILE A 251 -29.89 -1.47 -3.93
C ILE A 251 -30.77 -0.64 -4.86
N THR A 252 -30.31 0.57 -5.19
CA THR A 252 -31.03 1.51 -6.06
C THR A 252 -30.22 1.81 -7.31
N VAL A 253 -30.86 1.77 -8.48
CA VAL A 253 -30.26 2.21 -9.74
C VAL A 253 -30.81 3.59 -10.11
N TYR A 254 -29.92 4.57 -10.21
CA TYR A 254 -30.23 5.92 -10.66
C TYR A 254 -29.81 6.09 -12.11
N ASP A 255 -30.80 5.90 -12.98
CA ASP A 255 -30.76 6.31 -14.38
C ASP A 255 -30.37 7.79 -14.54
N TYR A 256 -29.38 8.07 -15.38
CA TYR A 256 -29.12 9.38 -15.97
C TYR A 256 -29.20 9.28 -17.50
N GLY A 257 -30.07 10.09 -18.11
CA GLY A 257 -30.61 9.76 -19.43
C GLY A 257 -29.79 10.21 -20.65
N PRO A 258 -29.81 9.44 -21.74
CA PRO A 258 -29.64 9.93 -23.10
C PRO A 258 -31.02 10.04 -23.78
N VAL A 259 -31.73 11.15 -23.57
CA VAL A 259 -32.99 11.43 -24.29
C VAL A 259 -32.73 12.51 -25.35
N LEU A 260 -33.04 12.15 -26.61
CA LEU A 260 -32.72 12.85 -27.87
C LEU A 260 -31.23 12.95 -28.21
N ARG A 261 -30.89 12.71 -29.50
CA ARG A 261 -29.55 12.84 -30.11
C ARG A 261 -29.03 14.29 -30.19
N ASN A 262 -29.57 15.20 -29.38
CA ASN A 262 -29.29 16.64 -29.44
C ASN A 262 -28.20 17.07 -28.45
N THR A 263 -27.92 16.28 -27.41
CA THR A 263 -26.67 16.41 -26.66
C THR A 263 -25.53 15.80 -27.45
N SER A 264 -24.83 16.63 -28.23
CA SER A 264 -23.39 16.49 -28.45
C SER A 264 -22.72 17.63 -29.24
N SER A 265 -23.43 18.66 -29.75
CA SER A 265 -22.77 19.72 -30.53
C SER A 265 -21.62 20.41 -29.76
N HIS A 266 -21.88 20.83 -28.51
CA HIS A 266 -20.86 21.45 -27.65
C HIS A 266 -19.82 20.44 -27.15
N TYR A 267 -20.23 19.28 -26.64
CA TYR A 267 -19.31 18.23 -26.17
C TYR A 267 -18.34 17.79 -27.29
N ASN A 268 -18.85 17.43 -28.47
CA ASN A 268 -18.04 17.06 -29.61
C ASN A 268 -17.13 18.23 -30.06
N SER A 269 -17.61 19.48 -29.99
CA SER A 269 -16.78 20.65 -30.30
C SER A 269 -15.56 20.73 -29.37
N TYR A 270 -15.73 20.61 -28.04
CA TYR A 270 -14.60 20.60 -27.11
C TYR A 270 -13.69 19.38 -27.31
N CYS A 271 -14.25 18.17 -27.52
CA CYS A 271 -13.45 16.99 -27.83
C CYS A 271 -12.61 17.17 -29.11
N THR A 272 -13.17 17.75 -30.17
CA THR A 272 -12.43 18.07 -31.41
C THR A 272 -11.35 19.13 -31.18
N LYS A 273 -11.62 20.19 -30.41
CA LYS A 273 -10.63 21.21 -30.03
C LYS A 273 -9.47 20.58 -29.24
N LEU A 274 -9.75 19.74 -28.24
CA LEU A 274 -8.75 19.07 -27.40
C LEU A 274 -7.91 18.05 -28.19
N GLU A 275 -8.52 17.28 -29.11
CA GLU A 275 -7.78 16.37 -30.00
C GLU A 275 -6.89 17.14 -30.99
N GLN A 276 -7.31 18.34 -31.43
CA GLN A 276 -6.48 19.21 -32.26
C GLN A 276 -5.23 19.71 -31.51
N ILE A 277 -5.36 20.21 -30.27
CA ILE A 277 -4.20 20.63 -29.45
C ILE A 277 -3.26 19.44 -29.22
N LYS A 278 -3.80 18.28 -28.84
CA LYS A 278 -3.04 17.05 -28.64
C LYS A 278 -2.25 16.66 -29.90
N ARG A 279 -2.88 16.73 -31.09
CA ARG A 279 -2.19 16.47 -32.37
C ARG A 279 -1.04 17.46 -32.62
N GLN A 280 -1.27 18.76 -32.40
CA GLN A 280 -0.23 19.79 -32.52
C GLN A 280 0.96 19.50 -31.57
N CYS A 281 0.67 19.13 -30.32
CA CYS A 281 1.70 18.75 -29.34
C CYS A 281 2.48 17.49 -29.74
N ILE A 282 1.82 16.49 -30.33
CA ILE A 282 2.47 15.28 -30.87
C ILE A 282 3.36 15.62 -32.08
N GLU A 283 2.93 16.53 -32.94
CA GLU A 283 3.73 17.03 -34.07
C GLU A 283 4.96 17.82 -33.60
N GLU A 284 4.84 18.64 -32.55
CA GLU A 284 5.97 19.32 -31.91
C GLU A 284 6.96 18.35 -31.28
N LEU A 285 6.47 17.31 -30.57
CA LEU A 285 7.32 16.23 -30.06
C LEU A 285 8.09 15.55 -31.20
N SER A 286 7.44 15.24 -32.32
CA SER A 286 8.11 14.61 -33.46
C SER A 286 9.18 15.48 -34.16
N LYS A 287 9.24 16.78 -33.84
CA LYS A 287 10.24 17.72 -34.35
C LYS A 287 11.43 17.92 -33.39
N LYS A 288 11.37 17.42 -32.15
CA LYS A 288 12.42 17.58 -31.13
C LYS A 288 13.07 16.24 -30.75
N LYS A 289 14.41 16.21 -30.83
CA LYS A 289 15.36 15.15 -30.38
C LYS A 289 15.36 13.82 -31.19
N ASN A 290 16.54 13.21 -31.18
CA ASN A 290 16.89 11.94 -31.85
C ASN A 290 16.73 10.69 -30.96
N ASP A 291 16.18 10.83 -29.74
CA ASP A 291 16.04 9.72 -28.79
C ASP A 291 14.62 9.14 -28.82
N TYR A 292 14.53 7.86 -29.19
CA TYR A 292 13.27 7.14 -29.34
C TYR A 292 12.55 6.86 -28.01
N GLN A 293 13.31 6.72 -26.90
CA GLN A 293 12.75 6.27 -25.62
C GLN A 293 12.03 7.40 -24.89
N SER A 294 12.66 8.58 -24.76
CA SER A 294 12.01 9.77 -24.20
C SER A 294 10.80 10.25 -25.01
N LEU A 295 10.84 10.12 -26.34
CA LEU A 295 9.67 10.39 -27.20
C LEU A 295 8.50 9.44 -26.91
N ARG A 296 8.76 8.18 -26.55
CA ARG A 296 7.73 7.19 -26.22
C ARG A 296 7.11 7.45 -24.85
N SER A 297 7.90 7.81 -23.84
CA SER A 297 7.40 8.12 -22.50
C SER A 297 6.57 9.42 -22.49
N ALA A 298 7.05 10.48 -23.15
CA ALA A 298 6.31 11.74 -23.30
C ALA A 298 4.95 11.57 -24.00
N LYS A 299 4.89 10.82 -25.11
CA LYS A 299 3.62 10.49 -25.80
C LYS A 299 2.66 9.68 -24.92
N LYS A 300 3.17 8.71 -24.14
CA LYS A 300 2.36 7.96 -23.16
C LYS A 300 1.83 8.86 -22.04
N LEU A 301 2.58 9.88 -21.60
CA LEU A 301 2.11 10.84 -20.60
C LEU A 301 1.01 11.72 -21.18
N LEU A 302 1.27 12.41 -22.29
CA LEU A 302 0.32 13.29 -22.98
C LEU A 302 -1.05 12.63 -23.22
N ASN A 303 -1.05 11.39 -23.74
CA ASN A 303 -2.30 10.63 -23.94
C ASN A 303 -3.05 10.40 -22.61
N ARG A 304 -2.37 9.98 -21.54
CA ARG A 304 -3.00 9.79 -20.21
C ARG A 304 -3.61 11.09 -19.64
N MET A 305 -2.97 12.24 -19.87
CA MET A 305 -3.49 13.54 -19.43
C MET A 305 -4.73 13.93 -20.24
N HIS A 306 -4.64 13.81 -21.57
CA HIS A 306 -5.75 14.05 -22.49
C HIS A 306 -6.97 13.17 -22.19
N ASP A 307 -6.77 11.86 -22.05
CA ASP A 307 -7.82 10.87 -21.71
C ASP A 307 -8.46 11.16 -20.34
N SER A 308 -7.75 11.86 -19.44
CA SER A 308 -8.26 12.26 -18.13
C SER A 308 -9.10 13.52 -18.19
N ILE A 309 -8.73 14.50 -19.02
CA ILE A 309 -9.55 15.70 -19.28
C ILE A 309 -10.83 15.31 -20.02
N LEU A 310 -10.74 14.49 -21.08
CA LEU A 310 -11.94 14.00 -21.80
C LEU A 310 -12.89 13.24 -20.88
N PHE A 311 -12.37 12.34 -20.03
CA PHE A 311 -13.20 11.61 -19.08
C PHE A 311 -13.87 12.55 -18.06
N CYS A 312 -13.20 13.61 -17.60
CA CYS A 312 -13.82 14.60 -16.72
C CYS A 312 -14.84 15.48 -17.46
N LEU A 313 -14.63 15.79 -18.75
CA LEU A 313 -15.60 16.48 -19.59
C LEU A 313 -16.88 15.66 -19.77
N GLU A 314 -16.77 14.36 -20.02
CA GLU A 314 -17.90 13.44 -20.15
C GLU A 314 -18.61 13.22 -18.80
N SER A 315 -17.86 12.89 -17.76
CA SER A 315 -18.40 12.45 -16.47
C SER A 315 -18.83 13.59 -15.54
N LEU A 316 -18.19 14.77 -15.62
CA LEU A 316 -18.46 15.93 -14.74
C LEU A 316 -18.93 17.17 -15.51
N GLY A 317 -18.59 17.34 -16.79
CA GLY A 317 -18.94 18.51 -17.61
C GLY A 317 -17.79 19.52 -17.71
N LEU A 318 -18.06 20.69 -18.32
CA LEU A 318 -17.03 21.69 -18.62
C LEU A 318 -16.26 22.16 -17.37
N TRP A 319 -16.93 22.38 -16.24
CA TRP A 319 -16.27 22.76 -14.98
C TRP A 319 -15.38 21.65 -14.42
N GLY A 320 -15.75 20.39 -14.63
CA GLY A 320 -14.94 19.25 -14.23
C GLY A 320 -13.71 19.05 -15.11
N ALA A 321 -13.84 19.30 -16.41
CA ALA A 321 -12.71 19.34 -17.34
C ALA A 321 -11.72 20.47 -16.99
N LEU A 322 -12.22 21.68 -16.74
CA LEU A 322 -11.41 22.83 -16.33
C LEU A 322 -10.71 22.60 -14.98
N LYS A 323 -11.42 22.02 -14.01
CA LYS A 323 -10.78 21.67 -12.73
C LYS A 323 -9.75 20.56 -12.89
N ALA A 324 -9.99 19.60 -13.79
CA ALA A 324 -9.03 18.57 -14.14
C ALA A 324 -7.75 19.15 -14.78
N SER A 325 -7.85 20.10 -15.72
CA SER A 325 -6.67 20.78 -16.27
C SER A 325 -5.91 21.56 -15.19
N HIS A 326 -6.59 22.30 -14.29
CA HIS A 326 -5.93 22.96 -13.15
C HIS A 326 -5.22 22.01 -12.18
N ILE A 327 -5.82 20.86 -11.86
CA ILE A 327 -5.19 19.85 -10.99
C ILE A 327 -3.96 19.25 -11.67
N LEU A 328 -4.08 18.95 -12.97
CA LEU A 328 -3.00 18.38 -13.75
C LEU A 328 -1.86 19.38 -14.01
N LEU A 329 -2.15 20.68 -14.13
CA LEU A 329 -1.16 21.75 -14.22
C LEU A 329 -0.41 21.93 -12.90
N ASN A 330 -1.14 22.22 -11.82
CA ASN A 330 -0.58 22.57 -10.51
C ASN A 330 -0.05 21.38 -9.70
N GLY A 331 -0.07 20.18 -10.27
CA GLY A 331 0.47 18.99 -9.64
C GLY A 331 1.99 19.01 -9.52
N ASP A 332 2.51 18.62 -8.35
CA ASP A 332 3.93 18.72 -8.02
C ASP A 332 4.83 18.12 -9.12
N HIS A 333 5.75 18.94 -9.65
CA HIS A 333 6.74 18.51 -10.63
C HIS A 333 7.66 17.40 -10.08
N PHE A 334 7.77 17.25 -8.75
CA PHE A 334 8.58 16.21 -8.12
C PHE A 334 8.07 14.79 -8.41
N GLU A 335 6.74 14.55 -8.34
CA GLU A 335 6.14 13.25 -8.70
C GLU A 335 6.27 12.94 -10.20
N ARG A 336 6.33 13.98 -11.06
CA ARG A 336 6.61 13.81 -12.50
C ARG A 336 8.05 13.39 -12.77
N ASN A 337 9.00 13.83 -11.94
CA ASN A 337 10.42 13.52 -12.11
C ASN A 337 10.79 12.13 -11.60
N GLU A 338 10.18 11.64 -10.52
CA GLU A 338 10.39 10.27 -10.02
C GLU A 338 10.02 9.20 -11.09
N LEU A 339 9.02 9.52 -11.94
CA LEU A 339 8.67 8.75 -13.15
C LEU A 339 9.74 8.74 -14.25
N MET A 340 10.66 9.71 -14.25
CA MET A 340 11.73 9.86 -15.25
C MET A 340 13.05 9.22 -14.80
N GLU A 341 13.24 9.06 -13.49
CA GLU A 341 14.41 8.43 -12.89
C GLU A 341 14.41 6.90 -13.09
N GLU A 342 13.26 6.22 -13.07
CA GLU A 342 13.16 4.78 -13.38
C GLU A 342 13.57 4.42 -14.83
N GLU A 343 13.44 5.35 -15.79
CA GLU A 343 13.82 5.13 -17.21
C GLU A 343 15.07 5.94 -17.63
N GLY A 344 15.73 6.64 -16.71
CA GLY A 344 17.04 7.26 -16.89
C GLY A 344 17.10 8.45 -17.87
N ASN A 345 16.06 9.28 -17.98
CA ASN A 345 16.11 10.44 -18.89
C ASN A 345 15.17 11.61 -18.51
N ASN A 346 15.73 12.81 -18.39
CA ASN A 346 14.99 14.08 -18.23
C ASN A 346 14.25 14.44 -19.53
N GLY A 347 13.04 13.92 -19.69
CA GLY A 347 12.16 14.26 -20.80
C GLY A 347 11.58 15.68 -20.71
N ASP A 348 11.26 16.29 -21.85
CA ASP A 348 10.68 17.64 -21.91
C ASP A 348 9.20 17.67 -21.44
N ASP A 349 8.96 17.81 -20.13
CA ASP A 349 7.63 18.05 -19.52
C ASP A 349 6.92 19.28 -20.15
N THR A 350 7.71 20.19 -20.73
CA THR A 350 7.30 21.39 -21.46
C THR A 350 6.16 21.17 -22.45
N VAL A 351 6.11 20.04 -23.18
CA VAL A 351 5.02 19.79 -24.13
C VAL A 351 3.73 19.34 -23.43
N CYS A 352 3.83 18.60 -22.32
CA CYS A 352 2.67 18.24 -21.52
C CYS A 352 2.08 19.48 -20.84
N VAL A 353 2.92 20.37 -20.31
CA VAL A 353 2.51 21.68 -19.80
C VAL A 353 1.84 22.52 -20.91
N ASN A 354 2.46 22.66 -22.09
CA ASN A 354 1.87 23.39 -23.22
C ASN A 354 0.49 22.87 -23.66
N TYR A 355 0.30 21.54 -23.68
CA TYR A 355 -0.99 20.93 -23.97
C TYR A 355 -2.04 21.33 -22.92
N LEU A 356 -1.68 21.23 -21.63
CA LEU A 356 -2.58 21.52 -20.53
C LEU A 356 -2.97 23.00 -20.47
N THR A 357 -2.03 23.92 -20.68
CA THR A 357 -2.33 25.37 -20.70
C THR A 357 -3.30 25.71 -21.82
N GLN A 358 -3.07 25.20 -23.05
CA GLN A 358 -3.99 25.42 -24.17
C GLN A 358 -5.36 24.75 -23.95
N ALA A 359 -5.40 23.58 -23.30
CA ALA A 359 -6.65 22.96 -22.90
C ALA A 359 -7.39 23.83 -21.87
N ASP A 360 -6.67 24.37 -20.88
CA ASP A 360 -7.22 25.26 -19.85
C ASP A 360 -7.80 26.53 -20.45
N ASP A 361 -7.07 27.22 -21.32
CA ASP A 361 -7.52 28.44 -21.99
C ASP A 361 -8.82 28.21 -22.79
N ILE A 362 -8.92 27.09 -23.52
CA ILE A 362 -10.15 26.74 -24.27
C ILE A 362 -11.32 26.46 -23.33
N LEU A 363 -11.09 25.75 -22.22
CA LEU A 363 -12.14 25.42 -21.25
C LEU A 363 -12.56 26.66 -20.42
N ALA A 364 -11.61 27.53 -20.11
CA ALA A 364 -11.81 28.75 -19.34
C ALA A 364 -12.50 29.84 -20.16
N THR A 365 -12.20 30.00 -21.46
CA THR A 365 -12.79 31.03 -22.33
C THR A 365 -14.32 31.03 -22.32
N ASP A 366 -14.92 29.83 -22.34
CA ASP A 366 -16.37 29.67 -22.38
C ASP A 366 -16.99 29.60 -20.97
N CYS A 367 -16.24 29.19 -19.94
CA CYS A 367 -16.64 29.35 -18.53
C CYS A 367 -16.64 30.82 -18.06
N LEU A 368 -15.65 31.62 -18.49
CA LEU A 368 -15.46 33.02 -18.09
C LEU A 368 -16.49 33.97 -18.73
N ARG A 369 -17.00 33.63 -19.92
CA ARG A 369 -17.95 34.46 -20.65
C ARG A 369 -19.29 34.61 -19.90
N ASP A 370 -19.70 33.57 -19.17
CA ASP A 370 -20.85 33.60 -18.25
C ASP A 370 -20.46 33.85 -16.78
N ALA A 371 -19.16 33.81 -16.42
CA ALA A 371 -18.67 34.11 -15.07
C ALA A 371 -18.79 35.59 -14.66
N ILE A 372 -19.25 36.49 -15.54
CA ILE A 372 -19.68 37.83 -15.13
C ILE A 372 -20.98 37.76 -14.28
N ALA A 373 -21.68 36.60 -14.30
CA ALA A 373 -22.73 36.23 -13.35
C ALA A 373 -22.22 35.27 -12.23
N ALA A 374 -20.92 35.31 -11.87
CA ALA A 374 -20.33 34.37 -10.92
C ALA A 374 -20.82 34.51 -9.47
N ASP A 375 -21.81 33.71 -9.14
CA ASP A 375 -21.84 32.99 -7.86
C ASP A 375 -22.37 31.57 -8.13
N LEU A 376 -21.61 30.52 -7.76
CA LEU A 376 -22.05 29.11 -7.88
C LEU A 376 -23.23 28.75 -6.93
N SER A 377 -23.88 29.77 -6.38
CA SER A 377 -25.09 29.69 -5.58
C SER A 377 -26.36 29.54 -6.42
N CYS A 378 -26.33 29.94 -7.70
CA CYS A 378 -27.54 29.97 -8.51
C CYS A 378 -27.83 28.62 -9.17
N VAL A 379 -29.01 28.05 -8.87
CA VAL A 379 -29.53 26.79 -9.43
C VAL A 379 -29.64 26.84 -10.96
N GLU A 380 -29.72 28.03 -11.55
CA GLU A 380 -29.86 28.23 -13.00
C GLU A 380 -28.64 27.77 -13.81
N ILE A 381 -27.47 27.65 -13.17
CA ILE A 381 -26.18 27.21 -13.78
C ILE A 381 -26.10 25.66 -13.84
N LEU A 382 -26.97 24.93 -13.17
CA LEU A 382 -27.01 23.45 -13.14
C LEU A 382 -27.58 22.85 -14.45
N LYS A 383 -26.90 23.10 -15.57
CA LYS A 383 -27.30 22.69 -16.92
C LYS A 383 -26.09 22.21 -17.72
N GLU A 384 -26.36 21.46 -18.79
CA GLU A 384 -25.36 21.13 -19.81
C GLU A 384 -25.01 22.39 -20.62
N PRO A 385 -23.75 22.57 -21.08
CA PRO A 385 -22.61 21.67 -20.96
C PRO A 385 -21.76 21.86 -19.69
N PHE A 386 -22.11 22.81 -18.82
CA PHE A 386 -21.33 23.18 -17.64
C PHE A 386 -21.20 22.03 -16.62
N PHE A 387 -22.30 21.32 -16.39
CA PHE A 387 -22.37 20.10 -15.58
C PHE A 387 -22.87 18.95 -16.45
N SER A 388 -22.27 17.76 -16.34
CA SER A 388 -22.76 16.56 -17.02
C SER A 388 -24.09 16.09 -16.44
N ARG A 389 -24.87 15.33 -17.21
CA ARG A 389 -26.08 14.65 -16.69
C ARG A 389 -25.79 13.72 -15.52
N LYS A 390 -24.64 13.04 -15.54
CA LYS A 390 -24.17 12.14 -14.48
C LYS A 390 -23.95 12.92 -13.17
N LEU A 391 -23.30 14.08 -13.24
CA LEU A 391 -23.09 14.96 -12.09
C LEU A 391 -24.38 15.63 -11.62
N LEU A 392 -25.26 16.08 -12.53
CA LEU A 392 -26.57 16.61 -12.18
C LEU A 392 -27.43 15.56 -11.45
N ARG A 393 -27.38 14.29 -11.87
CA ARG A 393 -28.06 13.18 -11.18
C ARG A 393 -27.49 12.95 -9.78
N LEU A 394 -26.16 12.96 -9.63
CA LEU A 394 -25.49 12.88 -8.33
C LEU A 394 -25.90 14.02 -7.38
N ILE A 395 -25.92 15.26 -7.87
CA ILE A 395 -26.35 16.45 -7.12
C ILE A 395 -27.81 16.29 -6.66
N GLY A 396 -28.68 15.74 -7.50
CA GLY A 396 -30.06 15.42 -7.14
C GLY A 396 -30.18 14.40 -6.00
N ILE A 397 -29.37 13.33 -6.04
CA ILE A 397 -29.31 12.31 -4.97
C ILE A 397 -28.78 12.92 -3.66
N LEU A 398 -27.67 13.65 -3.70
CA LEU A 398 -27.13 14.32 -2.51
C LEU A 398 -28.13 15.34 -1.93
N SER A 399 -28.97 15.96 -2.77
CA SER A 399 -30.00 16.90 -2.34
C SER A 399 -31.19 16.23 -1.62
N SER A 400 -31.55 14.98 -1.95
CA SER A 400 -32.64 14.28 -1.24
C SER A 400 -32.21 13.78 0.15
N PHE A 401 -30.96 13.37 0.31
CA PHE A 401 -30.42 12.87 1.58
C PHE A 401 -29.97 13.97 2.56
N ARG A 402 -30.00 15.24 2.16
CA ARG A 402 -29.43 16.40 2.91
C ARG A 402 -30.05 16.73 4.28
N LEU A 403 -31.08 15.99 4.71
CA LEU A 403 -31.84 16.22 5.96
C LEU A 403 -31.86 14.99 6.88
N GLN A 404 -31.15 13.90 6.56
CA GLN A 404 -31.11 12.72 7.44
C GLN A 404 -30.23 12.97 8.68
N GLN A 405 -30.60 12.40 9.82
CA GLN A 405 -29.85 12.63 11.07
C GLN A 405 -28.44 12.01 11.05
N ASN A 406 -28.24 10.91 10.32
CA ASN A 406 -26.96 10.21 10.16
C ASN A 406 -26.39 10.36 8.75
N MET A 407 -26.38 11.59 8.20
CA MET A 407 -25.77 11.90 6.90
C MET A 407 -24.28 11.53 6.89
N LYS A 408 -23.95 10.32 6.43
CA LYS A 408 -22.59 9.88 6.08
C LYS A 408 -22.64 9.18 4.75
N CYS A 409 -21.88 9.72 3.78
CA CYS A 409 -21.89 9.23 2.42
C CYS A 409 -20.46 8.97 1.91
N ILE A 410 -20.31 7.95 1.08
CA ILE A 410 -19.08 7.70 0.31
C ILE A 410 -19.43 7.51 -1.17
N ILE A 411 -18.71 8.22 -2.04
CA ILE A 411 -18.83 8.15 -3.49
C ILE A 411 -17.58 7.46 -4.04
N PHE A 412 -17.76 6.34 -4.74
CA PHE A 412 -16.68 5.62 -5.40
C PHE A 412 -16.52 6.04 -6.86
N VAL A 413 -15.30 6.45 -7.21
CA VAL A 413 -14.86 6.83 -8.57
C VAL A 413 -13.61 6.07 -8.98
N ASN A 414 -13.38 5.90 -10.29
CA ASN A 414 -12.23 5.13 -10.78
C ASN A 414 -10.94 5.95 -10.93
N ARG A 415 -11.02 7.29 -11.05
CA ARG A 415 -9.86 8.17 -11.32
C ARG A 415 -9.64 9.21 -10.22
N ILE A 416 -8.38 9.44 -9.87
CA ILE A 416 -7.94 10.43 -8.87
C ILE A 416 -8.33 11.86 -9.26
N VAL A 417 -8.09 12.23 -10.51
CA VAL A 417 -8.44 13.56 -11.04
C VAL A 417 -9.94 13.82 -10.93
N THR A 418 -10.77 12.79 -11.18
CA THR A 418 -12.22 12.86 -11.01
C THR A 418 -12.61 13.01 -9.54
N ALA A 419 -11.95 12.30 -8.61
CA ALA A 419 -12.20 12.41 -7.17
C ALA A 419 -11.97 13.84 -6.66
N SER A 420 -10.81 14.41 -6.98
CA SER A 420 -10.43 15.76 -6.58
C SER A 420 -11.27 16.85 -7.28
N SER A 421 -11.56 16.69 -8.57
CA SER A 421 -12.42 17.62 -9.32
C SER A 421 -13.86 17.63 -8.79
N LEU A 422 -14.42 16.44 -8.49
CA LEU A 422 -15.76 16.31 -7.92
C LEU A 422 -15.83 16.92 -6.52
N SER A 423 -14.83 16.68 -5.67
CA SER A 423 -14.76 17.27 -4.32
C SER A 423 -14.80 18.81 -4.39
N TYR A 424 -13.93 19.40 -5.22
CA TYR A 424 -13.88 20.84 -5.41
C TYR A 424 -15.20 21.45 -5.94
N ILE A 425 -15.87 20.76 -6.87
CA ILE A 425 -17.18 21.22 -7.37
C ILE A 425 -18.23 21.19 -6.25
N LEU A 426 -18.35 20.06 -5.54
CA LEU A 426 -19.37 19.91 -4.49
C LEU A 426 -19.17 20.90 -3.33
N GLN A 427 -17.91 21.16 -2.92
CA GLN A 427 -17.59 22.18 -1.90
C GLN A 427 -18.08 23.60 -2.26
N ARG A 428 -18.23 23.93 -3.55
CA ARG A 428 -18.65 25.26 -4.00
C ARG A 428 -20.17 25.42 -4.16
N LEU A 429 -20.94 24.34 -4.12
CA LEU A 429 -22.40 24.39 -4.27
C LEU A 429 -23.06 24.70 -2.92
N LYS A 430 -23.39 25.97 -2.68
CA LYS A 430 -23.92 26.45 -1.38
C LYS A 430 -25.15 25.69 -0.88
N PHE A 431 -26.00 25.18 -1.78
CA PHE A 431 -27.19 24.39 -1.42
C PHE A 431 -26.88 22.94 -0.98
N LEU A 432 -25.64 22.49 -1.14
CA LEU A 432 -25.09 21.24 -0.60
C LEU A 432 -24.15 21.49 0.60
N ALA A 433 -24.13 22.68 1.21
CA ALA A 433 -23.21 23.01 2.29
C ALA A 433 -23.34 22.14 3.57
N SER A 434 -24.41 21.35 3.71
CA SER A 434 -24.52 20.30 4.74
C SER A 434 -23.65 19.06 4.46
N TRP A 435 -23.17 18.88 3.22
CA TRP A 435 -22.18 17.88 2.82
C TRP A 435 -20.78 18.50 2.86
N LYS A 436 -20.09 18.29 3.98
CA LYS A 436 -18.66 18.61 4.14
C LYS A 436 -17.84 17.49 3.52
N CYS A 437 -17.29 17.75 2.33
CA CYS A 437 -16.62 16.73 1.55
C CYS A 437 -15.11 16.92 1.36
N ASP A 438 -14.41 15.81 1.24
CA ASP A 438 -13.00 15.71 0.83
C ASP A 438 -12.81 14.43 0.00
N PHE A 439 -11.64 14.22 -0.58
CA PHE A 439 -11.32 13.06 -1.42
C PHE A 439 -10.26 12.14 -0.80
N LEU A 440 -10.38 10.84 -1.09
CA LEU A 440 -9.49 9.79 -0.59
C LEU A 440 -8.91 8.99 -1.76
N VAL A 441 -7.61 9.14 -2.00
CA VAL A 441 -6.91 8.50 -3.12
C VAL A 441 -5.62 7.82 -2.69
N GLY A 442 -5.12 6.91 -3.53
CA GLY A 442 -3.97 6.07 -3.19
C GLY A 442 -2.62 6.78 -3.18
N VAL A 443 -1.74 6.28 -2.32
CA VAL A 443 -0.35 6.76 -2.14
C VAL A 443 0.55 6.39 -3.32
N HIS A 444 0.22 5.35 -4.09
CA HIS A 444 1.10 4.79 -5.13
C HIS A 444 0.71 5.22 -6.56
N SER A 445 -0.05 6.31 -6.71
CA SER A 445 -0.33 6.84 -8.05
C SER A 445 0.76 7.79 -8.47
N ARG A 446 1.48 7.41 -9.54
CA ARG A 446 2.58 8.14 -10.20
C ARG A 446 2.18 9.51 -10.80
N LEU A 447 1.02 10.04 -10.42
CA LEU A 447 0.50 11.35 -10.79
C LEU A 447 -0.63 11.70 -9.80
N MET A 448 -0.38 12.64 -8.90
CA MET A 448 -1.29 13.14 -7.87
C MET A 448 -1.49 12.14 -6.73
N SER A 449 -0.40 11.74 -6.06
CA SER A 449 -0.49 10.90 -4.87
C SER A 449 -1.02 11.68 -3.64
N MET A 450 -1.48 10.94 -2.64
CA MET A 450 -1.75 11.49 -1.30
C MET A 450 -0.76 10.93 -0.28
N SER A 451 -0.15 11.81 0.51
CA SER A 451 0.70 11.37 1.62
C SER A 451 -0.12 10.62 2.69
N ARG A 452 0.48 9.59 3.29
CA ARG A 452 -0.15 8.77 4.35
C ARG A 452 -0.60 9.63 5.55
N LYS A 453 0.15 10.68 5.88
CA LYS A 453 -0.21 11.65 6.93
C LYS A 453 -1.54 12.36 6.59
N LYS A 454 -1.69 12.87 5.35
CA LYS A 454 -2.92 13.53 4.88
C LYS A 454 -4.11 12.57 4.82
N MET A 455 -3.88 11.34 4.37
CA MET A 455 -4.89 10.27 4.34
C MET A 455 -5.47 9.99 5.73
N ASN A 456 -4.62 9.79 6.74
CA ASN A 456 -5.08 9.53 8.11
C ASN A 456 -5.88 10.72 8.68
N ILE A 457 -5.43 11.95 8.45
CA ILE A 457 -6.16 13.16 8.87
C ILE A 457 -7.58 13.18 8.28
N ILE A 458 -7.75 12.88 6.99
CA ILE A 458 -9.08 12.84 6.34
C ILE A 458 -9.96 11.74 6.95
N LEU A 459 -9.40 10.56 7.23
CA LEU A 459 -10.14 9.46 7.87
C LEU A 459 -10.59 9.83 9.30
N ASP A 460 -9.73 10.46 10.09
CA ASP A 460 -10.06 10.88 11.46
C ASP A 460 -11.08 12.04 11.48
N LYS A 461 -11.03 12.93 10.49
CA LYS A 461 -12.09 13.94 10.25
C LYS A 461 -13.43 13.31 9.86
N PHE A 462 -13.42 12.24 9.06
CA PHE A 462 -14.64 11.50 8.71
C PHE A 462 -15.20 10.72 9.91
N ARG A 463 -14.31 10.12 10.73
CA ARG A 463 -14.67 9.39 11.96
C ARG A 463 -15.30 10.30 13.01
N SER A 464 -14.73 11.48 13.23
CA SER A 464 -15.25 12.50 14.16
C SER A 464 -16.51 13.21 13.65
N GLY A 465 -16.82 13.11 12.34
CA GLY A 465 -17.95 13.81 11.72
C GLY A 465 -17.67 15.26 11.33
N GLU A 466 -16.41 15.72 11.38
CA GLU A 466 -16.00 16.98 10.75
C GLU A 466 -16.22 16.92 9.23
N LEU A 467 -15.93 15.77 8.62
CA LEU A 467 -16.31 15.41 7.25
C LEU A 467 -17.46 14.39 7.28
N ASN A 468 -18.35 14.48 6.30
CA ASN A 468 -19.50 13.58 6.20
C ASN A 468 -19.81 13.10 4.77
N LEU A 469 -19.06 13.56 3.77
CA LEU A 469 -19.06 13.03 2.41
C LEU A 469 -17.62 12.72 1.96
N LEU A 470 -17.33 11.48 1.62
CA LEU A 470 -16.00 11.07 1.18
C LEU A 470 -16.03 10.66 -0.30
N ILE A 471 -15.14 11.20 -1.13
CA ILE A 471 -15.03 10.79 -2.54
C ILE A 471 -13.77 9.94 -2.69
N ALA A 472 -13.95 8.62 -2.75
CA ALA A 472 -12.88 7.65 -2.70
C ALA A 472 -12.63 6.98 -4.05
N THR A 473 -11.38 6.63 -4.34
CA THR A 473 -11.09 5.55 -5.30
C THR A 473 -11.17 4.18 -4.62
N LYS A 474 -10.75 3.11 -5.29
CA LYS A 474 -10.71 1.74 -4.75
C LYS A 474 -10.06 1.60 -3.36
N VAL A 475 -9.21 2.54 -2.98
CA VAL A 475 -8.59 2.63 -1.65
C VAL A 475 -9.61 2.75 -0.51
N GLY A 476 -10.82 3.25 -0.77
CA GLY A 476 -11.91 3.22 0.23
C GLY A 476 -12.72 1.91 0.28
N GLU A 477 -12.50 0.98 -0.64
CA GLU A 477 -13.22 -0.30 -0.68
C GLU A 477 -12.63 -1.26 0.36
N GLU A 478 -11.32 -1.48 0.30
CA GLU A 478 -10.53 -2.40 1.13
C GLU A 478 -9.63 -1.64 2.12
N GLY A 479 -9.08 -2.35 3.12
CA GLY A 479 -7.86 -1.90 3.83
C GLY A 479 -7.95 -0.67 4.73
N LEU A 480 -9.09 0.02 4.79
CA LEU A 480 -9.32 1.19 5.64
C LEU A 480 -10.59 1.04 6.50
N ASP A 481 -10.48 1.43 7.77
CA ASP A 481 -11.61 1.56 8.68
C ASP A 481 -12.36 2.88 8.44
N ILE A 482 -13.22 2.83 7.42
CA ILE A 482 -14.23 3.84 7.14
C ILE A 482 -15.51 3.42 7.85
N GLN A 483 -16.05 4.36 8.65
CA GLN A 483 -17.33 4.20 9.35
C GLN A 483 -18.49 3.89 8.40
N THR A 484 -19.56 3.33 8.97
CA THR A 484 -20.78 3.03 8.23
C THR A 484 -21.38 4.30 7.63
N CYS A 485 -21.92 4.16 6.42
CA CYS A 485 -22.56 5.23 5.67
C CYS A 485 -24.07 4.95 5.54
N CYS A 486 -24.89 6.00 5.56
CA CYS A 486 -26.30 5.90 5.20
C CYS A 486 -26.49 5.77 3.67
N LEU A 487 -25.49 6.21 2.90
CA LEU A 487 -25.53 6.22 1.44
C LEU A 487 -24.16 5.91 0.84
N VAL A 488 -24.04 4.82 0.09
CA VAL A 488 -22.85 4.50 -0.73
C VAL A 488 -23.22 4.68 -2.19
N ILE A 489 -22.47 5.50 -2.92
CA ILE A 489 -22.74 5.79 -4.34
C ILE A 489 -21.61 5.24 -5.21
N ARG A 490 -21.94 4.30 -6.11
CA ARG A 490 -21.13 3.97 -7.28
C ARG A 490 -21.37 5.02 -8.36
N PHE A 491 -20.54 6.06 -8.35
CA PHE A 491 -20.47 7.00 -9.48
C PHE A 491 -19.87 6.30 -10.69
N ASP A 492 -18.78 5.55 -10.48
CA ASP A 492 -18.33 4.56 -11.46
C ASP A 492 -18.64 3.14 -10.96
N LEU A 493 -19.05 2.26 -11.86
CA LEU A 493 -19.47 0.89 -11.53
C LEU A 493 -18.29 0.03 -11.02
N PRO A 494 -18.56 -0.99 -10.17
CA PRO A 494 -17.54 -1.95 -9.74
C PRO A 494 -16.92 -2.67 -10.95
N GLU A 495 -15.62 -2.94 -10.87
CA GLU A 495 -14.94 -3.75 -11.90
C GLU A 495 -14.94 -5.26 -11.59
N THR A 496 -15.19 -5.64 -10.34
CA THR A 496 -15.12 -7.03 -9.85
C THR A 496 -16.21 -7.31 -8.79
N VAL A 497 -16.50 -8.59 -8.56
CA VAL A 497 -17.45 -9.04 -7.52
C VAL A 497 -16.96 -8.64 -6.13
N ALA A 498 -15.67 -8.81 -5.81
CA ALA A 498 -15.07 -8.36 -4.55
C ALA A 498 -15.31 -6.86 -4.30
N SER A 499 -14.98 -6.03 -5.29
CA SER A 499 -15.20 -4.58 -5.29
C SER A 499 -16.68 -4.23 -5.07
N PHE A 500 -17.62 -4.98 -5.67
CA PHE A 500 -19.06 -4.83 -5.44
C PHE A 500 -19.45 -5.16 -3.98
N ILE A 501 -18.98 -6.29 -3.42
CA ILE A 501 -19.29 -6.74 -2.05
C ILE A 501 -18.69 -5.80 -0.99
N GLN A 502 -17.42 -5.41 -1.14
CA GLN A 502 -16.70 -4.58 -0.16
C GLN A 502 -17.25 -3.16 -0.08
N SER A 503 -17.52 -2.53 -1.23
CA SER A 503 -18.15 -1.20 -1.27
C SER A 503 -19.58 -1.23 -0.74
N ARG A 504 -20.38 -2.26 -1.06
CA ARG A 504 -21.69 -2.50 -0.43
C ARG A 504 -21.58 -2.58 1.10
N GLY A 505 -20.55 -3.25 1.62
CA GLY A 505 -20.28 -3.40 3.05
C GLY A 505 -19.98 -2.10 3.81
N ARG A 506 -19.89 -0.95 3.13
CA ARG A 506 -19.87 0.39 3.75
C ARG A 506 -21.28 0.94 4.02
N ALA A 507 -22.29 0.50 3.27
CA ALA A 507 -23.71 0.76 3.52
C ALA A 507 -24.30 -0.40 4.33
N ARG A 508 -24.10 -0.36 5.66
CA ARG A 508 -24.62 -1.37 6.60
C ARG A 508 -25.39 -0.78 7.78
N MET A 509 -25.87 0.46 7.64
CA MET A 509 -26.85 1.00 8.60
C MET A 509 -28.25 0.47 8.23
N PRO A 510 -29.18 0.35 9.20
CA PRO A 510 -30.60 0.20 8.89
C PRO A 510 -31.05 1.28 7.92
N GLN A 511 -31.81 0.89 6.89
CA GLN A 511 -32.29 1.79 5.82
C GLN A 511 -31.18 2.48 4.99
N SER A 512 -29.92 2.03 5.06
CA SER A 512 -28.88 2.55 4.16
C SER A 512 -29.09 2.12 2.72
N GLU A 513 -28.61 2.95 1.79
CA GLU A 513 -28.78 2.76 0.36
C GLU A 513 -27.43 2.55 -0.34
N TYR A 514 -27.39 1.58 -1.25
CA TYR A 514 -26.27 1.31 -2.16
C TYR A 514 -26.71 1.66 -3.58
N ALA A 515 -26.32 2.86 -4.01
CA ALA A 515 -26.79 3.52 -5.21
C ALA A 515 -25.81 3.36 -6.37
N PHE A 516 -26.31 3.07 -7.58
CA PHE A 516 -25.53 3.02 -8.81
C PHE A 516 -25.98 4.12 -9.78
N LEU A 517 -25.04 4.89 -10.35
CA LEU A 517 -25.35 5.77 -11.47
C LEU A 517 -25.16 4.99 -12.79
N VAL A 518 -26.25 4.78 -13.53
CA VAL A 518 -26.28 4.02 -14.78
C VAL A 518 -26.76 4.91 -15.93
N ASN A 519 -26.12 4.80 -17.09
CA ASN A 519 -26.52 5.52 -18.28
C ASN A 519 -27.79 4.87 -18.87
N SER A 520 -28.90 5.62 -18.99
CA SER A 520 -30.19 5.01 -19.33
C SER A 520 -30.19 4.37 -20.71
N GLY A 521 -30.71 3.15 -20.80
CA GLY A 521 -30.65 2.34 -22.02
C GLY A 521 -29.31 1.62 -22.24
N ASN A 522 -28.30 1.81 -21.38
CA ASN A 522 -27.10 0.97 -21.40
C ASN A 522 -27.36 -0.37 -20.69
N GLN A 523 -28.03 -1.29 -21.38
CA GLN A 523 -28.37 -2.62 -20.84
C GLN A 523 -27.13 -3.37 -20.30
N LYS A 524 -25.94 -3.16 -20.88
CA LYS A 524 -24.70 -3.80 -20.42
C LYS A 524 -24.31 -3.42 -18.99
N GLU A 525 -24.65 -2.21 -18.54
CA GLU A 525 -24.40 -1.75 -17.17
C GLU A 525 -25.38 -2.39 -16.18
N LEU A 526 -26.65 -2.54 -16.56
CA LEU A 526 -27.66 -3.25 -15.78
C LEU A 526 -27.35 -4.75 -15.66
N ASP A 527 -27.02 -5.38 -16.79
CA ASP A 527 -26.61 -6.79 -16.86
C ASP A 527 -25.38 -7.06 -15.99
N LEU A 528 -24.44 -6.10 -15.90
CA LEU A 528 -23.25 -6.20 -15.06
C LEU A 528 -23.60 -6.18 -13.55
N ILE A 529 -24.51 -5.30 -13.13
CA ILE A 529 -24.98 -5.24 -11.73
C ILE A 529 -25.73 -6.53 -11.36
N GLU A 530 -26.62 -7.02 -12.23
CA GLU A 530 -27.33 -8.27 -12.00
C GLU A 530 -26.37 -9.48 -12.01
N LYS A 531 -25.37 -9.47 -12.89
CA LYS A 531 -24.31 -10.48 -12.93
C LYS A 531 -23.54 -10.54 -11.61
N PHE A 532 -23.12 -9.41 -11.03
CA PHE A 532 -22.40 -9.43 -9.74
C PHE A 532 -23.22 -10.06 -8.61
N ARG A 533 -24.55 -9.85 -8.58
CA ARG A 533 -25.44 -10.57 -7.64
C ARG A 533 -25.45 -12.07 -7.91
N LYS A 534 -25.65 -12.48 -9.17
CA LYS A 534 -25.64 -13.91 -9.58
C LYS A 534 -24.31 -14.60 -9.29
N ASP A 535 -23.19 -13.88 -9.41
CA ASP A 535 -21.86 -14.42 -9.15
C ASP A 535 -21.59 -14.57 -7.64
N GLU A 536 -22.07 -13.63 -6.81
CA GLU A 536 -22.07 -13.77 -5.34
C GLU A 536 -22.95 -14.94 -4.87
N ASP A 537 -24.15 -15.11 -5.44
CA ASP A 537 -25.02 -16.24 -5.11
C ASP A 537 -24.37 -17.59 -5.47
N LYS A 538 -23.76 -17.70 -6.66
CA LYS A 538 -22.97 -18.89 -7.04
C LYS A 538 -21.79 -19.13 -6.10
N MET A 539 -21.12 -18.07 -5.65
CA MET A 539 -20.01 -18.17 -4.70
C MET A 539 -20.45 -18.76 -3.37
N ASN A 540 -21.59 -18.29 -2.84
CA ASN A 540 -22.19 -18.83 -1.63
C ASN A 540 -22.57 -20.32 -1.80
N MET A 541 -23.10 -20.71 -2.96
CA MET A 541 -23.46 -22.10 -3.26
C MET A 541 -22.23 -23.00 -3.40
N GLU A 542 -21.15 -22.56 -4.06
CA GLU A 542 -19.94 -23.37 -4.21
C GLU A 542 -19.22 -23.58 -2.88
N ILE A 543 -19.20 -22.59 -1.99
CA ILE A 543 -18.63 -22.75 -0.64
C ILE A 543 -19.44 -23.75 0.20
N ALA A 544 -20.77 -23.74 0.06
CA ALA A 544 -21.67 -24.64 0.78
C ALA A 544 -21.65 -26.09 0.27
N PHE A 545 -21.61 -26.28 -1.06
CA PHE A 545 -21.71 -27.61 -1.68
C PHE A 545 -20.37 -28.21 -2.13
N ARG A 546 -19.31 -27.39 -2.27
CA ARG A 546 -17.95 -27.78 -2.68
C ARG A 546 -17.93 -28.70 -3.89
N THR A 547 -18.52 -28.25 -5.00
CA THR A 547 -18.79 -29.12 -6.15
C THR A 547 -17.56 -29.42 -6.99
N SER A 548 -16.53 -28.58 -6.92
CA SER A 548 -15.27 -28.77 -7.65
C SER A 548 -14.18 -29.45 -6.81
N SER A 549 -13.62 -30.54 -7.33
CA SER A 549 -12.42 -31.21 -6.81
C SER A 549 -11.14 -30.87 -7.62
N GLU A 550 -11.15 -29.77 -8.39
CA GLU A 550 -9.96 -29.37 -9.15
C GLU A 550 -8.80 -29.03 -8.22
N THR A 551 -7.67 -29.73 -8.40
CA THR A 551 -6.42 -29.52 -7.66
C THR A 551 -5.47 -28.61 -8.44
N PHE A 552 -4.71 -27.80 -7.70
CA PHE A 552 -3.70 -26.91 -8.28
C PHE A 552 -2.31 -27.50 -8.10
N ILE A 553 -1.63 -27.79 -9.21
CA ILE A 553 -0.19 -28.04 -9.20
C ILE A 553 0.49 -26.67 -9.24
N GLY A 554 1.06 -26.26 -8.10
CA GLY A 554 1.92 -25.09 -8.05
C GLY A 554 3.19 -25.30 -8.89
N SER A 555 3.67 -24.25 -9.56
CA SER A 555 5.01 -24.26 -10.14
C SER A 555 6.03 -24.22 -9.00
N GLU A 556 6.95 -25.19 -8.96
CA GLU A 556 8.07 -25.16 -8.02
C GLU A 556 9.01 -24.00 -8.36
N ASP A 557 8.96 -22.93 -7.56
CA ASP A 557 9.95 -21.86 -7.63
C ASP A 557 11.33 -22.39 -7.21
N ARG A 558 12.37 -22.03 -7.97
CA ARG A 558 13.74 -22.41 -7.63
C ARG A 558 14.19 -21.64 -6.38
N ILE A 559 14.54 -22.38 -5.33
CA ILE A 559 15.01 -21.87 -4.03
C ILE A 559 16.50 -22.15 -3.89
N TYR A 560 17.27 -21.15 -3.44
CA TYR A 560 18.60 -21.36 -2.85
C TYR A 560 18.46 -21.46 -1.33
N LYS A 561 19.08 -22.47 -0.70
CA LYS A 561 19.05 -22.68 0.75
C LYS A 561 20.48 -22.85 1.28
N VAL A 562 20.74 -22.28 2.45
CA VAL A 562 22.00 -22.41 3.19
C VAL A 562 21.79 -23.40 4.33
N ASP A 563 22.53 -24.53 4.30
CA ASP A 563 22.33 -25.62 5.25
C ASP A 563 22.80 -25.30 6.68
N SER A 564 23.77 -24.38 6.85
CA SER A 564 24.30 -24.00 8.16
C SER A 564 23.31 -23.17 9.00
N SER A 565 22.60 -22.24 8.37
CA SER A 565 21.65 -21.31 9.01
C SER A 565 20.19 -21.76 8.88
N GLY A 566 19.88 -22.51 7.82
CA GLY A 566 18.52 -22.77 7.34
C GLY A 566 17.95 -21.67 6.43
N ALA A 567 18.63 -20.54 6.28
CA ALA A 567 18.18 -19.41 5.48
C ALA A 567 17.96 -19.81 4.02
N SER A 568 16.95 -19.22 3.38
CA SER A 568 16.57 -19.55 2.00
C SER A 568 16.17 -18.28 1.24
N ILE A 569 16.25 -18.32 -0.09
CA ILE A 569 15.83 -17.23 -0.99
C ILE A 569 15.19 -17.83 -2.24
N SER A 570 14.07 -17.25 -2.65
CA SER A 570 13.41 -17.57 -3.92
C SER A 570 14.05 -16.84 -5.11
N SER A 571 13.85 -17.39 -6.30
CA SER A 571 14.18 -16.74 -7.57
C SER A 571 13.58 -15.32 -7.69
N GLY A 572 12.39 -15.06 -7.14
CA GLY A 572 11.74 -13.74 -7.14
C GLY A 572 12.43 -12.73 -6.20
N TYR A 573 12.62 -13.09 -4.93
CA TYR A 573 13.24 -12.20 -3.93
C TYR A 573 14.72 -11.91 -4.22
N SER A 574 15.37 -12.76 -5.02
CA SER A 574 16.77 -12.60 -5.43
C SER A 574 17.07 -11.22 -6.06
N ILE A 575 16.13 -10.66 -6.83
CA ILE A 575 16.28 -9.35 -7.47
C ILE A 575 16.38 -8.25 -6.40
N SER A 576 15.46 -8.28 -5.42
CA SER A 576 15.38 -7.30 -4.34
C SER A 576 16.63 -7.34 -3.44
N LEU A 577 17.10 -8.53 -3.06
CA LEU A 577 18.32 -8.64 -2.27
C LEU A 577 19.55 -8.18 -3.06
N LEU A 578 19.64 -8.45 -4.36
CA LEU A 578 20.78 -8.01 -5.18
C LEU A 578 20.86 -6.47 -5.25
N HIS A 579 19.72 -5.79 -5.40
CA HIS A 579 19.67 -4.32 -5.29
C HIS A 579 20.02 -3.83 -3.88
N GLN A 580 19.56 -4.51 -2.82
CA GLN A 580 19.89 -4.17 -1.42
C GLN A 580 21.39 -4.41 -1.09
N TYR A 581 22.02 -5.40 -1.73
CA TYR A 581 23.46 -5.60 -1.67
C TYR A 581 24.20 -4.45 -2.34
N CYS A 582 23.80 -4.09 -3.57
CA CYS A 582 24.45 -3.02 -4.32
C CYS A 582 24.34 -1.66 -3.60
N SER A 583 23.18 -1.30 -3.04
CA SER A 583 23.00 -0.02 -2.31
C SER A 583 23.78 0.08 -1.00
N LYS A 584 24.31 -1.03 -0.48
CA LYS A 584 25.25 -1.05 0.66
C LYS A 584 26.72 -0.93 0.26
N LEU A 585 27.05 -1.01 -1.04
CA LEU A 585 28.40 -0.77 -1.50
C LEU A 585 28.78 0.71 -1.29
N PRO A 586 30.09 1.03 -1.22
CA PRO A 586 30.54 2.43 -1.17
C PRO A 586 29.98 3.23 -2.33
N HIS A 587 29.41 4.40 -2.00
CA HIS A 587 28.74 5.32 -2.91
C HIS A 587 29.08 6.77 -2.55
N ASP A 588 28.94 7.66 -3.51
CA ASP A 588 29.10 9.12 -3.35
C ASP A 588 27.99 9.85 -4.12
N GLU A 589 27.98 11.19 -4.12
CA GLU A 589 26.95 12.00 -4.79
C GLU A 589 26.89 11.79 -6.32
N TYR A 590 27.94 11.25 -6.94
CA TYR A 590 28.04 11.02 -8.38
C TYR A 590 27.92 9.54 -8.77
N PHE A 591 28.09 8.61 -7.83
CA PHE A 591 28.07 7.17 -8.07
C PHE A 591 27.13 6.44 -7.11
N ASN A 592 25.93 6.11 -7.62
CA ASN A 592 24.98 5.22 -6.94
C ASN A 592 25.10 3.76 -7.47
N PRO A 593 25.70 2.82 -6.72
CA PRO A 593 25.94 1.45 -7.15
C PRO A 593 24.63 0.68 -7.37
N ASN A 594 24.35 0.36 -8.63
CA ASN A 594 23.20 -0.44 -9.04
C ASN A 594 23.58 -1.55 -10.05
N PRO A 595 22.93 -2.73 -10.01
CA PRO A 595 23.14 -3.78 -10.98
C PRO A 595 22.56 -3.40 -12.35
N LYS A 596 23.31 -3.62 -13.42
CA LYS A 596 22.87 -3.39 -14.80
C LYS A 596 22.50 -4.71 -15.47
N PHE A 597 21.34 -4.74 -16.12
CA PHE A 597 20.80 -5.93 -16.77
C PHE A 597 20.79 -5.77 -18.29
N PHE A 598 21.35 -6.75 -19.00
CA PHE A 598 21.34 -6.85 -20.46
C PHE A 598 20.69 -8.17 -20.86
N PHE A 599 19.98 -8.19 -21.98
CA PHE A 599 19.23 -9.35 -22.44
C PHE A 599 19.60 -9.68 -23.88
N LEU A 600 19.79 -10.96 -24.15
CA LEU A 600 20.05 -11.51 -25.47
C LEU A 600 18.96 -12.56 -25.77
N ASP A 601 18.26 -12.39 -26.88
CA ASP A 601 17.22 -13.29 -27.35
C ASP A 601 17.75 -14.12 -28.53
N ASP A 602 17.96 -15.42 -28.29
CA ASP A 602 18.36 -16.38 -29.31
C ASP A 602 17.18 -17.32 -29.68
N LEU A 603 17.31 -18.08 -30.77
CA LEU A 603 16.33 -19.09 -31.20
C LEU A 603 16.04 -20.19 -30.15
N GLY A 604 16.85 -20.30 -29.08
CA GLY A 604 16.68 -21.23 -27.96
C GLY A 604 16.09 -20.62 -26.68
N GLY A 605 15.83 -19.31 -26.62
CA GLY A 605 15.31 -18.60 -25.44
C GLY A 605 16.09 -17.35 -25.07
N THR A 606 15.65 -16.67 -24.01
CA THR A 606 16.26 -15.43 -23.52
C THR A 606 17.36 -15.71 -22.49
N VAL A 607 18.46 -14.97 -22.57
CA VAL A 607 19.57 -14.98 -21.60
C VAL A 607 19.74 -13.58 -20.99
N CYS A 608 19.91 -13.51 -19.67
CA CYS A 608 20.19 -12.27 -18.94
C CYS A 608 21.65 -12.21 -18.49
N HIS A 609 22.34 -11.12 -18.82
CA HIS A 609 23.65 -10.77 -18.30
C HIS A 609 23.50 -9.68 -17.24
N ILE A 610 24.00 -9.93 -16.04
CA ILE A 610 24.12 -8.94 -14.97
C ILE A 610 25.55 -8.40 -14.97
N ILE A 611 25.70 -7.08 -14.99
CA ILE A 611 26.96 -6.40 -14.67
C ILE A 611 26.77 -5.71 -13.32
N LEU A 612 27.58 -6.09 -12.33
CA LEU A 612 27.57 -5.50 -11.00
C LEU A 612 28.52 -4.29 -10.93
N PRO A 613 28.34 -3.37 -9.96
CA PRO A 613 29.27 -2.28 -9.72
C PRO A 613 30.70 -2.76 -9.48
N SER A 614 31.71 -1.97 -9.86
CA SER A 614 33.14 -2.32 -9.69
C SER A 614 33.57 -2.56 -8.24
N ASN A 615 32.75 -2.15 -7.27
CA ASN A 615 32.96 -2.38 -5.83
C ASN A 615 32.46 -3.77 -5.37
N ALA A 616 31.75 -4.52 -6.23
CA ALA A 616 31.33 -5.89 -5.96
C ALA A 616 32.46 -6.89 -6.28
N PRO A 617 32.57 -8.04 -5.59
CA PRO A 617 33.64 -9.02 -5.82
C PRO A 617 33.46 -9.81 -7.12
N ILE A 618 32.29 -9.73 -7.76
CA ILE A 618 31.96 -10.36 -9.04
C ILE A 618 31.55 -9.24 -9.99
N HIS A 619 32.16 -9.18 -11.18
CA HIS A 619 31.81 -8.17 -12.17
C HIS A 619 30.62 -8.57 -13.06
N GLN A 620 30.50 -9.85 -13.43
CA GLN A 620 29.51 -10.33 -14.39
C GLN A 620 28.92 -11.71 -14.02
N ILE A 621 27.59 -11.85 -14.15
CA ILE A 621 26.85 -13.12 -14.02
C ILE A 621 25.95 -13.31 -15.24
N VAL A 622 25.69 -14.56 -15.63
CA VAL A 622 24.83 -14.91 -16.79
C VAL A 622 23.79 -15.98 -16.40
N SER A 623 22.54 -15.80 -16.82
CA SER A 623 21.47 -16.81 -16.64
C SER A 623 21.71 -18.05 -17.51
N THR A 624 20.95 -19.12 -17.26
CA THR A 624 20.69 -20.11 -18.32
C THR A 624 19.71 -19.51 -19.34
N GLN A 625 19.56 -20.17 -20.49
CA GLN A 625 18.43 -19.89 -21.38
C GLN A 625 17.11 -20.15 -20.62
N GLN A 626 16.18 -19.22 -20.72
CA GLN A 626 14.85 -19.29 -20.13
C GLN A 626 13.77 -18.94 -21.16
N SER A 627 12.54 -19.33 -20.88
CA SER A 627 11.37 -19.05 -21.75
C SER A 627 10.91 -17.59 -21.73
N SER A 628 11.33 -16.80 -20.74
CA SER A 628 10.97 -15.38 -20.61
C SER A 628 12.12 -14.52 -20.11
N MET A 629 12.06 -13.23 -20.45
CA MET A 629 12.97 -12.18 -19.98
C MET A 629 12.96 -12.03 -18.44
N GLU A 630 11.79 -12.20 -17.81
CA GLU A 630 11.68 -12.11 -16.35
C GLU A 630 12.31 -13.31 -15.66
N ASP A 631 12.10 -14.53 -16.17
CA ASP A 631 12.68 -15.74 -15.58
C ASP A 631 14.19 -15.83 -15.82
N ALA A 632 14.68 -15.33 -16.97
CA ALA A 632 16.11 -15.12 -17.21
C ALA A 632 16.71 -14.16 -16.16
N LYS A 633 16.02 -13.05 -15.85
CA LYS A 633 16.46 -12.10 -14.81
C LYS A 633 16.50 -12.75 -13.43
N LYS A 634 15.46 -13.50 -13.05
CA LYS A 634 15.38 -14.23 -11.76
C LYS A 634 16.51 -15.27 -11.63
N ASP A 635 16.76 -16.09 -12.66
CA ASP A 635 17.83 -17.10 -12.63
C ASP A 635 19.23 -16.46 -12.51
N ALA A 636 19.51 -15.38 -13.25
CA ALA A 636 20.78 -14.65 -13.10
C ALA A 636 20.93 -14.04 -11.69
N CYS A 637 19.87 -13.47 -11.11
CA CYS A 637 19.92 -12.88 -9.77
C CYS A 637 20.12 -13.93 -8.68
N LEU A 638 19.47 -15.10 -8.80
CA LEU A 638 19.63 -16.19 -7.84
C LEU A 638 21.07 -16.74 -7.86
N LYS A 639 21.66 -16.92 -9.06
CA LYS A 639 23.07 -17.26 -9.23
C LYS A 639 24.02 -16.20 -8.67
N ALA A 640 23.71 -14.91 -8.88
CA ALA A 640 24.51 -13.82 -8.34
C ALA A 640 24.56 -13.88 -6.82
N ILE A 641 23.44 -14.16 -6.15
CA ILE A 641 23.39 -14.34 -4.68
C ILE A 641 24.16 -15.58 -4.24
N GLU A 642 24.00 -16.72 -4.93
CA GLU A 642 24.72 -17.95 -4.63
C GLU A 642 26.25 -17.73 -4.66
N GLU A 643 26.75 -17.06 -5.70
CA GLU A 643 28.18 -16.75 -5.83
C GLU A 643 28.64 -15.66 -4.84
N LEU A 644 27.85 -14.61 -4.59
CA LEU A 644 28.16 -13.59 -3.57
C LEU A 644 28.23 -14.19 -2.15
N HIS A 645 27.41 -15.20 -1.86
CA HIS A 645 27.47 -15.96 -0.61
C HIS A 645 28.72 -16.85 -0.54
N LYS A 646 29.05 -17.61 -1.60
CA LYS A 646 30.30 -18.40 -1.67
C LYS A 646 31.56 -17.57 -1.49
N LEU A 647 31.56 -16.31 -1.93
CA LEU A 647 32.66 -15.36 -1.76
C LEU A 647 32.64 -14.61 -0.41
N GLY A 648 31.70 -14.92 0.49
CA GLY A 648 31.59 -14.32 1.82
C GLY A 648 31.09 -12.87 1.86
N ALA A 649 30.63 -12.31 0.74
CA ALA A 649 30.06 -10.96 0.68
C ALA A 649 28.65 -10.89 1.28
N LEU A 650 27.95 -12.03 1.30
CA LEU A 650 26.75 -12.27 2.10
C LEU A 650 27.11 -13.22 3.25
N SER A 651 26.49 -13.04 4.42
CA SER A 651 26.58 -14.00 5.53
C SER A 651 25.78 -15.29 5.26
N ASP A 652 25.95 -16.31 6.09
CA ASP A 652 25.12 -17.53 6.12
C ASP A 652 23.60 -17.25 6.20
N TYR A 653 23.20 -16.10 6.76
CA TYR A 653 21.81 -15.64 6.80
C TYR A 653 21.40 -14.82 5.57
N LEU A 654 22.23 -14.81 4.52
CA LEU A 654 22.04 -14.12 3.26
C LEU A 654 21.85 -12.60 3.41
N LEU A 655 22.53 -12.01 4.40
CA LEU A 655 22.56 -10.57 4.63
C LEU A 655 23.90 -10.00 4.14
N PRO A 656 23.93 -8.84 3.45
CA PRO A 656 25.19 -8.18 3.11
C PRO A 656 25.95 -7.80 4.37
N GLN A 657 27.20 -8.27 4.48
CA GLN A 657 28.07 -7.95 5.61
C GLN A 657 28.17 -6.43 5.79
N GLN A 658 28.10 -5.97 7.04
CA GLN A 658 28.50 -4.62 7.38
C GLN A 658 30.04 -4.62 7.42
N SER A 659 30.68 -3.68 6.72
CA SER A 659 32.09 -3.39 6.97
C SER A 659 32.22 -2.89 8.40
N ASN A 660 32.71 -3.74 9.30
CA ASN A 660 33.00 -3.34 10.67
C ASN A 660 33.88 -2.08 10.66
N PRO A 661 33.44 -0.94 11.24
CA PRO A 661 34.41 -0.03 11.84
C PRO A 661 35.15 -0.84 12.94
N ASN A 662 36.45 -0.59 13.08
CA ASN A 662 37.38 -1.52 13.73
C ASN A 662 36.94 -1.97 15.14
N VAL A 663 37.22 -3.24 15.45
CA VAL A 663 36.92 -3.92 16.72
C VAL A 663 37.82 -3.44 17.89
N GLU A 664 38.44 -2.26 17.77
CA GLU A 664 39.33 -1.68 18.79
C GLU A 664 38.63 -0.66 19.71
N GLU A 665 37.42 -0.21 19.37
CA GLU A 665 36.70 0.84 20.12
C GLU A 665 35.85 0.29 21.30
N LEU A 666 35.69 -1.04 21.41
CA LEU A 666 34.86 -1.70 22.43
C LEU A 666 35.51 -1.86 23.83
N MET A 667 36.56 -1.10 24.13
CA MET A 667 37.27 -1.15 25.44
C MET A 667 37.22 0.16 26.24
N LEU A 668 36.59 1.22 25.71
CA LEU A 668 36.43 2.50 26.38
C LEU A 668 35.03 3.07 26.08
N ASP A 669 34.05 2.66 26.88
CA ASP A 669 33.23 3.60 27.68
C ASP A 669 32.15 2.86 28.47
N SER A 670 32.31 2.89 29.80
CA SER A 670 31.33 2.43 30.76
C SER A 670 31.00 3.58 31.73
N SER A 671 30.14 4.51 31.32
CA SER A 671 29.50 5.47 32.22
C SER A 671 28.28 6.14 31.59
N ASP A 672 27.13 5.89 32.20
CA ASP A 672 25.86 6.63 32.24
C ASP A 672 25.75 7.99 31.50
N SER A 673 24.68 8.17 30.71
CA SER A 673 23.50 8.96 31.14
C SER A 673 22.43 9.11 30.03
N ASP A 674 21.17 9.26 30.44
CA ASP A 674 20.04 9.60 29.55
C ASP A 674 20.16 11.03 29.00
N SER A 675 19.85 11.25 27.71
CA SER A 675 18.77 12.18 27.30
C SER A 675 18.68 12.40 25.77
N THR A 676 17.43 12.39 25.29
CA THR A 676 16.84 13.19 24.17
C THR A 676 17.39 13.11 22.73
N GLU A 677 16.42 13.22 21.83
CA GLU A 677 16.53 13.37 20.37
C GLU A 677 17.38 14.59 19.97
N ASP A 678 18.17 14.46 18.89
CA ASP A 678 18.39 15.56 17.94
C ASP A 678 18.78 15.02 16.54
N GLU A 679 18.31 15.70 15.49
CA GLU A 679 18.70 15.44 14.10
C GLU A 679 19.98 16.22 13.70
N ASP A 680 20.46 16.01 12.48
CA ASP A 680 21.53 16.77 11.79
C ASP A 680 22.95 16.72 12.38
N SER A 681 23.77 15.80 11.86
CA SER A 681 25.21 16.03 11.64
C SER A 681 25.56 15.94 10.16
N ARG A 682 25.00 16.87 9.37
CA ARG A 682 25.54 17.19 8.02
C ARG A 682 27.00 17.62 8.16
N ALA A 683 27.93 16.81 7.65
CA ALA A 683 29.30 17.25 7.47
C ALA A 683 29.34 18.32 6.36
N GLU A 684 29.69 19.56 6.71
CA GLU A 684 29.93 20.62 5.72
C GLU A 684 31.13 20.24 4.83
N LEU A 685 30.84 19.84 3.59
CA LEU A 685 31.86 19.62 2.57
C LEU A 685 32.17 20.95 1.88
N HIS A 686 33.40 21.46 2.07
CA HIS A 686 33.92 22.56 1.27
C HIS A 686 34.12 22.15 -0.19
N GLU A 687 33.90 23.09 -1.11
CA GLU A 687 33.94 22.87 -2.57
C GLU A 687 35.28 22.25 -3.04
N MET A 688 35.21 21.09 -3.68
CA MET A 688 36.40 20.32 -4.06
C MET A 688 36.99 20.81 -5.41
N LEU A 689 38.00 21.66 -5.33
CA LEU A 689 38.74 22.14 -6.50
C LEU A 689 39.72 21.09 -7.05
N VAL A 690 39.33 20.37 -8.11
CA VAL A 690 40.23 19.45 -8.83
C VAL A 690 41.19 20.24 -9.74
N PRO A 691 42.53 20.16 -9.54
CA PRO A 691 43.51 20.83 -10.39
C PRO A 691 43.40 20.42 -11.86
N ALA A 692 43.56 21.37 -12.79
CA ALA A 692 43.36 21.14 -14.22
C ALA A 692 44.24 20.01 -14.80
N ALA A 693 45.45 19.81 -14.26
CA ALA A 693 46.36 18.72 -14.64
C ALA A 693 45.82 17.29 -14.35
N LEU A 694 44.76 17.15 -13.56
CA LEU A 694 44.11 15.88 -13.25
C LEU A 694 42.76 15.69 -13.98
N LYS A 695 42.38 16.61 -14.89
CA LYS A 695 41.10 16.58 -15.62
C LYS A 695 41.15 15.95 -17.01
N GLU A 696 42.31 15.57 -17.53
CA GLU A 696 42.39 14.95 -18.86
C GLU A 696 41.88 13.49 -18.85
N PRO A 697 41.03 13.08 -19.80
CA PRO A 697 40.44 11.74 -19.84
C PRO A 697 41.43 10.69 -20.38
N TRP A 698 41.53 9.55 -19.71
CA TRP A 698 42.53 8.49 -19.96
C TRP A 698 42.22 7.59 -21.18
N SER A 699 41.45 8.07 -22.14
CA SER A 699 40.66 7.21 -23.04
C SER A 699 41.38 6.67 -24.28
N ASN A 700 42.64 7.04 -24.55
CA ASN A 700 43.16 7.05 -25.93
C ASN A 700 44.57 6.44 -26.17
N TRP A 701 45.18 5.69 -25.24
CA TRP A 701 46.56 5.18 -25.41
C TRP A 701 46.68 3.65 -25.30
N GLU A 702 47.35 3.02 -26.27
CA GLU A 702 47.48 1.55 -26.42
C GLU A 702 48.70 0.93 -25.69
N ASP A 703 49.47 1.71 -24.92
CA ASP A 703 50.72 1.26 -24.27
C ASP A 703 50.60 1.10 -22.74
N HIS A 704 51.45 0.22 -22.17
CA HIS A 704 51.47 -0.09 -20.74
C HIS A 704 51.85 1.11 -19.86
N VAL A 705 50.90 1.57 -19.04
CA VAL A 705 51.09 2.69 -18.10
C VAL A 705 51.75 2.23 -16.80
N SER A 706 52.87 2.85 -16.42
CA SER A 706 53.50 2.63 -15.10
C SER A 706 52.91 3.58 -14.05
N LEU A 707 52.32 3.02 -12.98
CA LEU A 707 51.69 3.77 -11.88
C LEU A 707 52.60 3.81 -10.65
N SER A 708 52.94 5.01 -10.18
CA SER A 708 53.68 5.26 -8.94
C SER A 708 52.73 5.69 -7.83
N SER A 709 52.73 5.00 -6.69
CA SER A 709 51.92 5.38 -5.52
C SER A 709 52.71 6.26 -4.54
N TYR A 710 52.22 7.46 -4.27
CA TYR A 710 52.75 8.38 -3.27
C TYR A 710 51.85 8.36 -2.03
N TYR A 711 52.46 8.22 -0.85
CA TYR A 711 51.76 8.24 0.43
C TYR A 711 51.83 9.64 1.04
N LEU A 712 50.66 10.21 1.35
CA LEU A 712 50.54 11.53 1.96
C LEU A 712 50.08 11.35 3.42
N LYS A 713 50.95 11.77 4.34
CA LYS A 713 50.68 11.88 5.77
C LYS A 713 50.53 13.36 6.10
N PHE A 714 49.39 13.73 6.68
CA PHE A 714 49.12 15.10 7.12
C PHE A 714 49.27 15.16 8.64
N ASP A 715 50.27 15.93 9.08
CA ASP A 715 50.59 16.15 10.49
C ASP A 715 50.21 17.61 10.83
N PRO A 716 49.01 17.85 11.39
CA PRO A 716 48.53 19.20 11.66
C PRO A 716 49.24 19.83 12.86
N VAL A 717 49.37 21.16 12.83
CA VAL A 717 49.95 21.94 13.92
C VAL A 717 49.01 23.13 14.23
N PRO A 718 48.42 23.22 15.43
CA PRO A 718 48.49 22.24 16.53
C PRO A 718 47.92 20.87 16.13
N GLU A 719 48.30 19.82 16.86
CA GLU A 719 47.78 18.45 16.65
C GLU A 719 46.33 18.32 17.17
N ASP A 720 45.40 19.13 16.64
CA ASP A 720 43.99 19.17 17.03
C ASP A 720 43.11 18.13 16.30
N ARG A 721 43.65 17.49 15.26
CA ARG A 721 42.92 16.61 14.32
C ARG A 721 43.76 15.41 13.92
N ILE A 722 43.11 14.27 13.71
CA ILE A 722 43.72 13.08 13.14
C ILE A 722 43.23 12.91 11.69
N TYR A 723 44.12 13.11 10.72
CA TYR A 723 43.81 12.89 9.32
C TYR A 723 43.98 11.42 8.94
N LYS A 724 43.00 10.85 8.22
CA LYS A 724 43.17 9.54 7.58
C LYS A 724 44.31 9.60 6.57
N SER A 725 45.02 8.49 6.38
CA SER A 725 46.14 8.45 5.44
C SER A 725 45.67 8.31 4.00
N PHE A 726 46.27 9.10 3.09
CA PHE A 726 45.90 9.13 1.68
C PHE A 726 47.01 8.55 0.81
N ARG A 727 46.63 7.86 -0.27
CA ARG A 727 47.54 7.45 -1.36
C ARG A 727 47.09 8.08 -2.66
N VAL A 728 48.03 8.69 -3.37
CA VAL A 728 47.83 9.24 -4.71
C VAL A 728 48.59 8.37 -5.70
N TYR A 729 47.91 7.85 -6.71
CA TYR A 729 48.51 7.07 -7.79
C TYR A 729 48.71 7.99 -9.00
N LEU A 730 49.95 8.16 -9.44
CA LEU A 730 50.31 8.96 -10.61
C LEU A 730 50.95 8.09 -11.68
N SER A 731 50.48 8.21 -12.91
CA SER A 731 51.15 7.60 -14.07
C SER A 731 52.44 8.36 -14.38
N ARG A 732 53.50 7.63 -14.75
CA ARG A 732 54.77 8.24 -15.20
C ARG A 732 55.09 7.78 -16.61
N HIS A 733 55.10 8.72 -17.56
CA HIS A 733 55.60 8.47 -18.91
C HIS A 733 57.13 8.39 -18.90
N PRO A 734 57.73 7.38 -19.56
CA PRO A 734 59.18 7.26 -19.67
C PRO A 734 59.75 8.10 -20.83
N SER A 735 59.53 9.43 -20.84
CA SER A 735 60.26 10.38 -21.72
C SER A 735 59.97 11.88 -21.49
N GLN A 736 60.35 12.42 -20.32
CA GLN A 736 61.12 13.67 -20.17
C GLN A 736 61.49 13.92 -18.70
#